data_AF-A0A937KEF7-F1
#
_entry.id   AF-A0A937KEF7-F1
#
_cell.length_a   1.000
_cell.length_b   1.000
_cell.length_c   1.000
_cell.angle_alpha   90.00
_cell.angle_beta   90.00
_cell.angle_gamma   90.00
#
_symmetry.space_group_name_H-M   'P 1'
#
loop_
_entity.id
_entity.type
_entity.pdbx_description
1 polymer ?
#
loop_
_entity_poly.entity_id
_entity_poly.type
_entity_poly.pdbx_seq_one_letter_code
_entity_poly.pdbx_strand_id
1 'polypeptide(L)'
;MRILTSFILFFVIHVSYGQVGLAKRALKQLEKGDWVKSTVLVDKALEKDSLLPATLYAKSRVLIDTTSLRPEIDSAYFFILKARVVYDSLDEKVKKQHVKVGIDSLALELLKNRIDSIAFQRALKTNSEAGFVNFLEKFSTAAEIEKAKRLRNELAYASAKAENTYKSYQLFMEKYPDAKQVGEAKQRYEKLYFSKSTADGKLRSYLKFLKENPDTPYRYEAEVNIYEVMTADNSVDSYINFIRQFPRSKVRPRAIAFLYHVLKEEGKYLPKSMVTDSLARVITLEGRTFVPVLENGKYGFMDTQGNEIISPVLTRIFEGELCGGIRRDYLLTGDEIVSPGNALIYAGKYEQVDDLGYGLLKVRHDEKFGIVHKSGRVLLPILYDDVRLLKGIFIAFKRNDLWGLKTISGREIVGSEFTDISIHETFVILEKGDLIYAKNINSLIVSVDNKKLDLGRAYSDFELVNETQLWLDSDNGEAVIDAELHEIIPYADQKIKILKKGFLINKDGRYYVLNETYRPVDKEPAFKASVNEAWVALRSKADWLLYDKDSYTLRSRNLDSLNLLGDYYAVMYRNDSVVVVTREKSLLLSSGEKLSLLSSVNASQYLIIDDGRKKRIYNPMGQLVFSGTYDDAKPLGPHYIVISQRGRKGILSDSAQVLLRAEYDAIANYQDGFVSLLKNKKFGLYNKEAKVLISAEYEKNIHRYNDWAFIAMKRDKLGLISQNNDQLTDFAYDEIMYWSDSVALVKTDYRWSLYNFQSKQTIDEGIKTLQIVAHNNEEQIAIVLRDTGYGVLSNRRGKIISATYNDVINVGTEAEPIFFAEKHIAEADLYIVIYYDMAGHPIRKQTFETADYPLIYCDN
;
A
#
# COMPACT_ATOMS: atom_id res chain seq x y z
N MET A 1 36.04 53.32 26.32
CA MET A 1 37.45 53.13 26.73
C MET A 1 38.28 53.29 25.45
N ARG A 2 38.93 54.42 25.16
CA ARG A 2 40.06 55.07 25.85
C ARG A 2 40.06 56.59 25.58
N ILE A 3 40.38 57.33 26.66
CA ILE A 3 41.11 58.61 26.76
C ILE A 3 40.49 59.86 26.10
N LEU A 4 39.92 60.75 26.94
CA LEU A 4 40.50 62.08 27.12
C LEU A 4 40.15 62.64 28.51
N THR A 5 41.19 63.08 29.20
CA THR A 5 41.25 63.61 30.56
C THR A 5 40.89 65.10 30.62
N SER A 6 40.08 65.45 31.64
CA SER A 6 40.18 66.60 32.55
C SER A 6 40.56 68.00 32.03
N PHE A 7 39.61 68.94 32.15
CA PHE A 7 39.84 70.29 32.70
C PHE A 7 38.49 70.83 33.24
N ILE A 8 38.27 70.74 34.55
CA ILE A 8 37.13 71.38 35.24
C ILE A 8 37.61 72.74 35.72
N LEU A 9 37.17 73.80 35.04
CA LEU A 9 37.32 75.17 35.51
C LEU A 9 36.14 75.48 36.46
N PHE A 10 36.42 75.61 37.76
CA PHE A 10 35.45 76.08 38.76
C PHE A 10 35.21 77.59 38.56
N PHE A 11 34.16 77.96 37.83
CA PHE A 11 33.70 79.34 37.77
C PHE A 11 32.81 79.62 38.99
N VAL A 12 33.28 80.45 39.93
CA VAL A 12 32.45 80.98 41.01
C VAL A 12 31.47 81.99 40.40
N ILE A 13 30.22 81.56 40.18
CA ILE A 13 29.17 82.44 39.63
C ILE A 13 28.73 83.41 40.73
N HIS A 14 29.22 84.65 40.69
CA HIS A 14 28.59 85.75 41.42
C HIS A 14 27.26 86.12 40.72
N VAL A 15 26.17 85.45 41.10
CA VAL A 15 24.82 85.80 40.63
C VAL A 15 24.43 87.15 41.22
N SER A 16 24.43 88.20 40.40
CA SER A 16 23.90 89.50 40.80
C SER A 16 22.36 89.46 40.76
N TYR A 17 21.70 90.04 41.77
CA TYR A 17 20.23 90.17 41.84
C TYR A 17 19.60 90.78 40.56
N GLY A 18 20.39 91.55 39.78
CA GLY A 18 19.96 92.18 38.53
C GLY A 18 19.79 91.22 37.34
N GLN A 19 20.44 90.05 37.33
CA GLN A 19 20.39 89.10 36.22
C GLN A 19 19.11 88.24 36.23
N VAL A 20 18.66 87.79 37.41
CA VAL A 20 17.38 87.05 37.57
C VAL A 20 16.16 87.93 37.23
N GLY A 21 16.27 89.25 37.43
CA GLY A 21 15.21 90.22 37.13
C GLY A 21 14.93 90.42 35.63
N LEU A 22 15.86 90.07 34.73
CA LEU A 22 15.60 90.07 33.28
C LEU A 22 14.75 88.86 32.88
N ALA A 23 15.09 87.67 33.38
CA ALA A 23 14.29 86.46 33.17
C ALA A 23 12.86 86.59 33.71
N LYS A 24 12.69 87.18 34.91
CA LYS A 24 11.36 87.48 35.48
C LYS A 24 10.54 88.42 34.59
N ARG A 25 11.18 89.47 34.04
CA ARG A 25 10.52 90.40 33.13
C ARG A 25 10.14 89.73 31.82
N ALA A 26 11.00 88.85 31.29
CA ALA A 26 10.70 88.07 30.10
C ALA A 26 9.47 87.18 30.31
N LEU A 27 9.44 86.36 31.37
CA LEU A 27 8.29 85.52 31.73
C LEU A 27 7.00 86.33 31.90
N LYS A 28 7.06 87.52 32.51
CA LYS A 28 5.89 88.40 32.64
C LYS A 28 5.39 88.96 31.30
N GLN A 29 6.28 89.22 30.34
CA GLN A 29 5.85 89.60 28.99
C GLN A 29 5.25 88.41 28.24
N LEU A 30 5.81 87.21 28.45
CA LEU A 30 5.28 85.95 27.94
C LEU A 30 3.83 85.71 28.40
N GLU A 31 3.56 85.88 29.69
CA GLU A 31 2.21 85.76 30.28
C GLU A 31 1.21 86.78 29.72
N LYS A 32 1.70 87.96 29.29
CA LYS A 32 0.88 89.01 28.66
C LYS A 32 0.65 88.78 27.16
N GLY A 33 1.23 87.73 26.58
CA GLY A 33 1.18 87.46 25.15
C GLY A 33 2.12 88.34 24.31
N ASP A 34 3.05 89.09 24.92
CA ASP A 34 4.08 89.86 24.20
C ASP A 34 5.33 89.00 23.98
N TRP A 35 5.20 88.06 23.05
CA TRP A 35 6.18 87.03 22.74
C TRP A 35 7.50 87.60 22.21
N VAL A 36 7.43 88.61 21.33
CA VAL A 36 8.61 89.25 20.72
C VAL A 36 9.47 89.91 21.79
N LYS A 37 8.83 90.68 22.68
CA LYS A 37 9.55 91.34 23.77
C LYS A 37 10.07 90.35 24.80
N SER A 38 9.34 89.27 25.07
CA SER A 38 9.83 88.17 25.90
C SER A 38 11.09 87.55 25.30
N THR A 39 11.11 87.18 24.02
CA THR A 39 12.27 86.59 23.34
C THR A 39 13.49 87.51 23.40
N VAL A 40 13.34 88.81 23.08
CA VAL A 40 14.43 89.79 23.16
C VAL A 40 14.99 89.90 24.58
N LEU A 41 14.12 89.88 25.61
CA LEU A 41 14.55 89.93 27.01
C LEU A 41 15.27 88.65 27.45
N VAL A 42 14.87 87.48 26.94
CA VAL A 42 15.56 86.22 27.19
C VAL A 42 16.92 86.18 26.50
N ASP A 43 17.03 86.57 25.23
CA ASP A 43 18.30 86.55 24.50
C ASP A 43 19.32 87.49 25.13
N LYS A 44 18.89 88.70 25.51
CA LYS A 44 19.69 89.64 26.31
C LYS A 44 20.09 89.09 27.68
N ALA A 45 19.26 88.23 28.28
CA ALA A 45 19.60 87.57 29.54
C ALA A 45 20.61 86.43 29.34
N LEU A 46 20.53 85.69 28.22
CA LEU A 46 21.48 84.63 27.84
C LEU A 46 22.86 85.18 27.48
N GLU A 47 22.92 86.33 26.79
CA GLU A 47 24.19 87.03 26.49
C GLU A 47 24.95 87.44 27.76
N LYS A 48 24.20 87.77 28.82
CA LYS A 48 24.78 88.20 30.11
C LYS A 48 25.16 87.04 31.01
N ASP A 49 24.36 85.99 31.02
CA ASP A 49 24.62 84.77 31.77
C ASP A 49 23.93 83.59 31.08
N SER A 50 24.71 82.80 30.35
CA SER A 50 24.24 81.67 29.55
C SER A 50 23.97 80.41 30.38
N LEU A 51 24.26 80.44 31.69
CA LEU A 51 24.05 79.33 32.62
C LEU A 51 22.98 79.62 33.67
N LEU A 52 22.48 80.86 33.78
CA LEU A 52 21.46 81.21 34.77
C LEU A 52 20.19 80.36 34.62
N PRO A 53 19.80 79.54 35.62
CA PRO A 53 18.62 78.68 35.52
C PRO A 53 17.32 79.42 35.22
N ALA A 54 17.15 80.62 35.77
CA ALA A 54 15.97 81.44 35.49
C ALA A 54 15.87 81.84 34.00
N THR A 55 17.01 82.18 33.40
CA THR A 55 17.10 82.53 31.98
C THR A 55 16.88 81.30 31.10
N LEU A 56 17.50 80.17 31.43
CA LEU A 56 17.35 78.91 30.70
C LEU A 56 15.89 78.41 30.75
N TYR A 57 15.23 78.54 31.91
CA TYR A 57 13.80 78.27 32.06
C TYR A 57 12.95 79.20 31.19
N ALA A 58 13.22 80.50 31.22
CA ALA A 58 12.50 81.47 30.38
C ALA A 58 12.70 81.21 28.88
N LYS A 59 13.90 80.80 28.46
CA LYS A 59 14.18 80.37 27.07
C LYS A 59 13.37 79.15 26.69
N SER A 60 13.35 78.13 27.54
CA SER A 60 12.55 76.93 27.33
C SER A 60 11.05 77.25 27.21
N ARG A 61 10.51 78.12 28.08
CA ARG A 61 9.13 78.63 28.01
C ARG A 61 8.82 79.34 26.69
N VAL A 62 9.69 80.27 26.25
CA VAL A 62 9.53 80.99 24.98
C VAL A 62 9.45 80.02 23.79
N LEU A 63 10.30 78.98 23.77
CA LEU A 63 10.39 78.03 22.67
C LEU A 63 9.16 77.10 22.54
N ILE A 64 8.37 76.94 23.61
CA ILE A 64 7.14 76.14 23.58
C ILE A 64 5.84 76.95 23.57
N ASP A 65 5.85 78.20 24.05
CA ASP A 65 4.63 79.02 24.16
C ASP A 65 4.46 80.03 23.02
N THR A 66 5.49 80.28 22.21
CA THR A 66 5.38 81.17 21.05
C THR A 66 4.45 80.58 19.98
N THR A 67 3.56 81.40 19.43
CA THR A 67 2.54 81.06 18.40
C THR A 67 3.11 80.67 17.02
N SER A 68 4.38 80.28 16.94
CA SER A 68 4.90 79.59 15.76
C SER A 68 4.08 78.30 15.61
N LEU A 69 3.53 78.03 14.42
CA LEU A 69 2.81 76.79 14.10
C LEU A 69 3.64 75.51 14.35
N ARG A 70 4.90 75.62 14.80
CA ARG A 70 5.81 74.53 15.17
C ARG A 70 6.60 74.92 16.44
N PRO A 71 6.23 74.42 17.63
CA PRO A 71 7.06 74.58 18.83
C PRO A 71 8.44 73.92 18.63
N GLU A 72 9.50 74.57 19.12
CA GLU A 72 10.87 74.05 19.07
C GLU A 72 11.15 73.11 20.26
N ILE A 73 10.42 71.99 20.28
CA ILE A 73 10.34 71.06 21.42
C ILE A 73 11.74 70.57 21.85
N ASP A 74 12.60 70.20 20.91
CA ASP A 74 13.92 69.62 21.20
C ASP A 74 14.86 70.70 21.80
N SER A 75 14.83 71.92 21.25
CA SER A 75 15.57 73.07 21.79
C SER A 75 15.06 73.42 23.20
N ALA A 76 13.74 73.46 23.39
CA ALA A 76 13.14 73.73 24.70
C ALA A 76 13.53 72.67 25.74
N TYR A 77 13.56 71.39 25.34
CA TYR A 77 13.97 70.28 26.18
C TYR A 77 15.44 70.37 26.58
N PHE A 78 16.32 70.73 25.64
CA PHE A 78 17.73 71.01 25.94
C PHE A 78 17.89 72.10 26.99
N PHE A 79 17.21 73.24 26.82
CA PHE A 79 17.33 74.35 27.76
C PHE A 79 16.75 74.02 29.14
N ILE A 80 15.65 73.27 29.25
CA ILE A 80 15.10 72.89 30.55
C ILE A 80 15.95 71.85 31.28
N LEU A 81 16.54 70.89 30.57
CA LEU A 81 17.48 69.93 31.17
C LEU A 81 18.73 70.66 31.68
N LYS A 82 19.26 71.60 30.88
CA LYS A 82 20.39 72.45 31.30
C LYS A 82 20.03 73.29 32.52
N ALA A 83 18.82 73.88 32.56
CA ALA A 83 18.33 74.66 33.69
C ALA A 83 18.28 73.81 34.97
N ARG A 84 17.76 72.58 34.90
CA ARG A 84 17.69 71.64 36.03
C ARG A 84 19.08 71.29 36.58
N VAL A 85 19.98 70.84 35.71
CA VAL A 85 21.34 70.44 36.10
C VAL A 85 22.06 71.59 36.78
N VAL A 86 22.00 72.80 36.20
CA VAL A 86 22.63 73.96 36.81
C VAL A 86 21.93 74.33 38.12
N TYR A 87 20.59 74.35 38.17
CA TYR A 87 19.83 74.69 39.38
C TYR A 87 20.15 73.77 40.57
N ASP A 88 20.23 72.46 40.34
CA ASP A 88 20.51 71.47 41.38
C ASP A 88 21.90 71.68 42.01
N SER A 89 22.87 72.14 41.19
CA SER A 89 24.24 72.46 41.61
C SER A 89 24.40 73.79 42.36
N LEU A 90 23.36 74.64 42.42
CA LEU A 90 23.42 75.93 43.10
C LEU A 90 23.37 75.78 44.63
N ASP A 91 24.00 76.72 45.33
CA ASP A 91 23.86 76.87 46.78
C ASP A 91 22.45 77.34 47.19
N GLU A 92 22.08 77.10 48.45
CA GLU A 92 20.74 77.44 48.97
C GLU A 92 20.45 78.96 48.94
N LYS A 93 21.49 79.79 48.99
CA LYS A 93 21.35 81.25 48.97
C LYS A 93 20.96 81.75 47.57
N VAL A 94 21.55 81.19 46.51
CA VAL A 94 21.24 81.54 45.12
C VAL A 94 19.94 80.86 44.67
N LYS A 95 19.61 79.66 45.14
CA LYS A 95 18.30 79.02 44.93
C LYS A 95 17.16 79.92 45.41
N LYS A 96 17.25 80.49 46.62
CA LYS A 96 16.25 81.44 47.14
C LYS A 96 15.98 82.65 46.23
N GLN A 97 16.97 83.11 45.46
CA GLN A 97 16.77 84.20 44.49
C GLN A 97 15.93 83.78 43.28
N HIS A 98 16.09 82.54 42.83
CA HIS A 98 15.31 81.96 41.74
C HIS A 98 13.86 81.66 42.19
N VAL A 99 13.66 81.19 43.43
CA VAL A 99 12.32 80.97 43.99
C VAL A 99 11.51 82.27 44.04
N LYS A 100 12.14 83.41 44.38
CA LYS A 100 11.49 84.75 44.36
C LYS A 100 10.96 85.19 43.00
N VAL A 101 11.39 84.52 41.92
CA VAL A 101 10.91 84.76 40.56
C VAL A 101 10.06 83.62 40.01
N GLY A 102 9.62 82.70 40.87
CA GLY A 102 8.74 81.59 40.53
C GLY A 102 9.46 80.37 39.95
N ILE A 103 10.77 80.25 40.17
CA ILE A 103 11.60 79.19 39.59
C ILE A 103 12.23 78.38 40.71
N ASP A 104 11.63 77.23 40.97
CA ASP A 104 12.09 76.19 41.88
C ASP A 104 12.15 74.83 41.18
N SER A 105 12.63 73.80 41.88
CA SER A 105 12.71 72.44 41.32
C SER A 105 11.36 71.94 40.79
N LEU A 106 10.24 72.32 41.43
CA LEU A 106 8.90 71.94 40.99
C LEU A 106 8.52 72.64 39.67
N ALA A 107 8.77 73.94 39.54
CA ALA A 107 8.50 74.69 38.32
C ALA A 107 9.32 74.18 37.13
N LEU A 108 10.59 73.82 37.37
CA LEU A 108 11.47 73.22 36.37
C LEU A 108 10.94 71.84 35.92
N GLU A 109 10.50 70.99 36.86
CA GLU A 109 9.93 69.67 36.58
C GLU A 109 8.58 69.77 35.85
N LEU A 110 7.69 70.66 36.28
CA LEU A 110 6.40 70.88 35.63
C LEU A 110 6.56 71.35 34.18
N LEU A 111 7.52 72.23 33.91
CA LEU A 111 7.80 72.67 32.55
C LEU A 111 8.39 71.53 31.71
N LYS A 112 9.32 70.75 32.25
CA LYS A 112 9.86 69.57 31.57
C LYS A 112 8.74 68.57 31.24
N ASN A 113 7.87 68.26 32.19
CA ASN A 113 6.73 67.35 31.98
C ASN A 113 5.75 67.88 30.92
N ARG A 114 5.54 69.20 30.87
CA ARG A 114 4.76 69.83 29.79
C ARG A 114 5.43 69.65 28.44
N ILE A 115 6.75 69.82 28.36
CA ILE A 115 7.53 69.61 27.13
C ILE A 115 7.47 68.15 26.68
N ASP A 116 7.61 67.19 27.62
CA ASP A 116 7.44 65.76 27.36
C ASP A 116 6.06 65.46 26.80
N SER A 117 5.01 66.02 27.40
CA SER A 117 3.64 65.81 26.94
C SER A 117 3.42 66.36 25.52
N ILE A 118 3.96 67.55 25.22
CA ILE A 118 3.91 68.13 23.85
C ILE A 118 4.71 67.25 22.87
N ALA A 119 5.88 66.74 23.27
CA ALA A 119 6.69 65.82 22.47
C ALA A 119 5.96 64.50 22.19
N PHE A 120 5.22 63.98 23.17
CA PHE A 120 4.40 62.78 23.01
C PHE A 120 3.21 63.03 22.07
N GLN A 121 2.54 64.19 22.18
CA GLN A 121 1.48 64.58 21.22
C GLN A 121 2.02 64.71 19.79
N ARG A 122 3.26 65.21 19.61
CA ARG A 122 3.94 65.19 18.31
C ARG A 122 4.09 63.76 17.80
N ALA A 123 4.53 62.81 18.64
CA ALA A 123 4.65 61.40 18.26
C ALA A 123 3.29 60.76 17.92
N LEU A 124 2.23 61.06 18.68
CA LEU A 124 0.86 60.62 18.39
C LEU A 124 0.35 61.17 17.05
N LYS A 125 0.66 62.42 16.71
CA LYS A 125 0.28 63.04 15.43
C LYS A 125 1.00 62.42 14.25
N THR A 126 2.28 62.08 14.41
CA THR A 126 3.05 61.35 13.38
C THR A 126 2.58 59.90 13.26
N ASN A 127 2.18 59.29 14.38
CA ASN A 127 1.67 57.92 14.49
C ASN A 127 2.51 56.88 13.73
N SER A 128 3.83 56.95 13.88
CA SER A 128 4.76 56.03 13.23
C SER A 128 5.72 55.42 14.23
N GLU A 129 6.21 54.21 13.92
CA GLU A 129 7.23 53.55 14.73
C GLU A 129 8.45 54.46 14.96
N ALA A 130 8.96 55.09 13.90
CA ALA A 130 10.07 56.03 13.98
C ALA A 130 9.76 57.25 14.86
N GLY A 131 8.54 57.77 14.82
CA GLY A 131 8.09 58.88 15.66
C GLY A 131 8.12 58.55 17.15
N PHE A 132 7.62 57.36 17.52
CA PHE A 132 7.67 56.90 18.92
C PHE A 132 9.08 56.50 19.36
N VAL A 133 9.91 55.91 18.48
CA VAL A 133 11.33 55.65 18.78
C VAL A 133 12.06 56.96 19.08
N ASN A 134 11.88 57.99 18.26
CA ASN A 134 12.52 59.29 18.48
C ASN A 134 12.09 59.94 19.81
N PHE A 135 10.81 59.80 20.17
CA PHE A 135 10.30 60.25 21.47
C PHE A 135 10.98 59.50 22.63
N LEU A 136 11.04 58.17 22.56
CA LEU A 136 11.62 57.32 23.61
C LEU A 136 13.12 57.57 23.80
N GLU A 137 13.86 57.86 22.74
CA GLU A 137 15.30 58.15 22.79
C GLU A 137 15.60 59.54 23.40
N LYS A 138 14.84 60.57 23.00
CA LYS A 138 15.10 61.96 23.43
C LYS A 138 14.44 62.31 24.76
N PHE A 139 13.26 61.77 25.06
CA PHE A 139 12.43 62.10 26.22
C PHE A 139 12.32 60.88 27.17
N SER A 140 13.45 60.25 27.47
CA SER A 140 13.56 58.98 28.20
C SER A 140 13.17 58.99 29.68
N THR A 141 12.73 60.14 30.20
CA THR A 141 12.22 60.28 31.58
C THR A 141 10.76 60.79 31.64
N ALA A 142 10.06 60.82 30.49
CA ALA A 142 8.66 61.22 30.42
C ALA A 142 7.73 60.23 31.12
N ALA A 143 6.59 60.72 31.63
CA ALA A 143 5.58 59.86 32.24
C ALA A 143 4.91 58.91 31.21
N GLU A 144 4.92 59.30 29.93
CA GLU A 144 4.26 58.59 28.82
C GLU A 144 5.09 57.45 28.21
N ILE A 145 6.29 57.15 28.71
CA ILE A 145 7.20 56.13 28.15
C ILE A 145 6.52 54.79 27.91
N GLU A 146 5.83 54.25 28.92
CA GLU A 146 5.18 52.95 28.80
C GLU A 146 4.03 52.96 27.79
N LYS A 147 3.32 54.10 27.67
CA LYS A 147 2.29 54.27 26.63
C LYS A 147 2.91 54.38 25.24
N ALA A 148 4.01 55.12 25.08
CA ALA A 148 4.74 55.25 23.84
C ALA A 148 5.34 53.92 23.36
N LYS A 149 5.93 53.13 24.27
CA LYS A 149 6.42 51.77 23.98
C LYS A 149 5.29 50.87 23.46
N ARG A 150 4.13 50.88 24.12
CA ARG A 150 2.96 50.08 23.69
C ARG A 150 2.52 50.45 22.27
N LEU A 151 2.31 51.74 21.99
CA LEU A 151 1.86 52.21 20.67
C LEU A 151 2.89 51.91 19.57
N ARG A 152 4.19 52.11 19.86
CA ARG A 152 5.28 51.72 18.96
C ARG A 152 5.22 50.22 18.63
N ASN A 153 5.08 49.38 19.66
CA ASN A 153 5.04 47.93 19.49
C ASN A 153 3.81 47.49 18.71
N GLU A 154 2.64 48.10 18.95
CA GLU A 154 1.42 47.84 18.18
C GLU A 154 1.58 48.19 16.70
N LEU A 155 2.18 49.34 16.38
CA LEU A 155 2.46 49.74 15.00
C LEU A 155 3.49 48.83 14.32
N ALA A 156 4.59 48.52 15.00
CA ALA A 156 5.62 47.63 14.47
C ALA A 156 5.08 46.21 14.24
N TYR A 157 4.24 45.71 15.15
CA TYR A 157 3.57 44.43 14.98
C TYR A 157 2.55 44.46 13.84
N ALA A 158 1.79 45.55 13.69
CA ALA A 158 0.87 45.72 12.57
C ALA A 158 1.60 45.69 11.22
N SER A 159 2.78 46.30 11.13
CA SER A 159 3.65 46.22 9.95
C SER A 159 4.11 44.79 9.68
N ALA A 160 4.61 44.07 10.70
CA ALA A 160 5.01 42.67 10.55
C ALA A 160 3.82 41.78 10.12
N LYS A 161 2.63 42.06 10.65
CA LYS A 161 1.40 41.35 10.28
C LYS A 161 0.94 41.67 8.85
N ALA A 162 1.16 42.89 8.37
CA ALA A 162 0.86 43.27 6.99
C ALA A 162 1.79 42.59 5.99
N GLU A 163 3.09 42.47 6.28
CA GLU A 163 4.04 41.70 5.45
C GLU A 163 3.79 40.20 5.53
N ASN A 164 3.45 39.71 6.72
CA ASN A 164 3.10 38.32 7.02
C ASN A 164 4.15 37.29 6.57
N THR A 165 5.43 37.58 6.80
CA THR A 165 6.55 36.66 6.53
C THR A 165 7.22 36.25 7.83
N TYR A 166 7.84 35.06 7.89
CA TYR A 166 8.61 34.67 9.08
C TYR A 166 9.70 35.71 9.41
N LYS A 167 10.38 36.27 8.40
CA LYS A 167 11.41 37.30 8.60
C LYS A 167 10.86 38.56 9.27
N SER A 168 9.67 39.01 8.88
CA SER A 168 9.04 40.20 9.46
C SER A 168 8.71 40.02 10.96
N TYR A 169 8.19 38.86 11.35
CA TYR A 169 7.94 38.53 12.76
C TYR A 169 9.25 38.33 13.54
N GLN A 170 10.26 37.72 12.93
CA GLN A 170 11.60 37.60 13.51
C GLN A 170 12.18 38.97 13.83
N LEU A 171 12.20 39.89 12.85
CA LEU A 171 12.68 41.26 13.03
C LEU A 171 11.91 42.00 14.12
N PHE A 172 10.59 41.84 14.18
CA PHE A 172 9.77 42.43 15.25
C PHE A 172 10.18 41.90 16.64
N MET A 173 10.35 40.59 16.80
CA MET A 173 10.75 39.97 18.06
C MET A 173 12.17 40.36 18.49
N GLU A 174 13.10 40.48 17.52
CA GLU A 174 14.47 40.95 17.75
C GLU A 174 14.51 42.41 18.18
N LYS A 175 13.70 43.26 17.54
CA LYS A 175 13.66 44.70 17.83
C LYS A 175 12.91 45.01 19.13
N TYR A 176 11.90 44.22 19.47
CA TYR A 176 11.00 44.46 20.61
C TYR A 176 10.71 43.19 21.41
N PRO A 177 11.72 42.59 22.08
CA PRO A 177 11.59 41.30 22.78
C PRO A 177 10.61 41.33 23.96
N ASP A 178 10.39 42.50 24.57
CA ASP A 178 9.49 42.67 25.71
C ASP A 178 8.06 43.08 25.29
N ALA A 179 7.76 43.12 23.99
CA ALA A 179 6.43 43.49 23.53
C ALA A 179 5.38 42.42 23.88
N LYS A 180 4.17 42.85 24.27
CA LYS A 180 3.06 41.94 24.59
C LYS A 180 2.72 41.00 23.42
N GLN A 181 2.96 41.44 22.19
CA GLN A 181 2.68 40.70 20.96
C GLN A 181 3.71 39.61 20.64
N VAL A 182 4.83 39.52 21.36
CA VAL A 182 5.90 38.53 21.07
C VAL A 182 5.39 37.10 21.10
N GLY A 183 4.47 36.75 22.01
CA GLY A 183 3.86 35.42 22.03
C GLY A 183 3.11 35.07 20.75
N GLU A 184 2.27 35.99 20.25
CA GLU A 184 1.55 35.80 18.98
C GLU A 184 2.50 35.84 17.78
N ALA A 185 3.47 36.77 17.78
CA ALA A 185 4.49 36.88 16.73
C ALA A 185 5.30 35.59 16.61
N LYS A 186 5.67 34.97 17.73
CA LYS A 186 6.40 33.70 17.77
C LYS A 186 5.58 32.56 17.17
N GLN A 187 4.30 32.42 17.54
CA GLN A 187 3.43 31.41 16.94
C GLN A 187 3.30 31.57 15.42
N ARG A 188 3.14 32.80 14.93
CA ARG A 188 3.09 33.10 13.49
C ARG A 188 4.42 32.83 12.78
N TYR A 189 5.53 33.22 13.41
CA TYR A 189 6.88 32.93 12.94
C TYR A 189 7.10 31.43 12.78
N GLU A 190 6.85 30.63 13.82
CA GLU A 190 7.10 29.19 13.81
C GLU A 190 6.28 28.50 12.72
N LYS A 191 5.01 28.86 12.55
CA LYS A 191 4.13 28.33 11.48
C LYS A 191 4.68 28.62 10.08
N LEU A 192 4.99 29.89 9.81
CA LEU A 192 5.44 30.33 8.49
C LEU A 192 6.84 29.81 8.18
N TYR A 193 7.71 29.76 9.18
CA TYR A 193 9.07 29.25 9.03
C TYR A 193 9.07 27.74 8.77
N PHE A 194 8.26 26.95 9.50
CA PHE A 194 8.07 25.54 9.20
C PHE A 194 7.56 25.34 7.76
N SER A 195 6.44 25.97 7.41
CA SER A 195 5.84 25.86 6.07
C SER A 195 6.82 26.24 4.96
N LYS A 196 7.62 27.29 5.15
CA LYS A 196 8.63 27.70 4.15
C LYS A 196 9.81 26.74 4.08
N SER A 197 10.29 26.26 5.22
CA SER A 197 11.49 25.42 5.31
C SER A 197 11.26 23.99 4.83
N THR A 198 10.01 23.53 4.84
CA THR A 198 9.60 22.18 4.42
C THR A 198 8.70 22.18 3.20
N ALA A 199 8.63 23.31 2.47
CA ALA A 199 7.73 23.51 1.33
C ALA A 199 7.98 22.53 0.17
N ASP A 200 9.22 22.06 0.00
CA ASP A 200 9.59 21.07 -1.03
C ASP A 200 9.15 19.64 -0.67
N GLY A 201 8.67 19.42 0.55
CA GLY A 201 8.20 18.12 1.03
C GLY A 201 9.30 17.07 1.22
N LYS A 202 10.59 17.43 1.13
CA LYS A 202 11.70 16.49 1.13
C LYS A 202 12.13 16.07 2.53
N LEU A 203 12.54 14.82 2.67
CA LEU A 203 13.11 14.26 3.89
C LEU A 203 14.26 15.11 4.42
N ARG A 204 15.19 15.52 3.53
CA ARG A 204 16.33 16.38 3.89
C ARG A 204 15.88 17.70 4.55
N SER A 205 14.81 18.29 4.06
CA SER A 205 14.28 19.57 4.55
C SER A 205 13.63 19.42 5.93
N TYR A 206 12.84 18.36 6.16
CA TYR A 206 12.30 18.05 7.49
C TYR A 206 13.40 17.71 8.51
N LEU A 207 14.40 16.90 8.13
CA LEU A 207 15.54 16.57 8.98
C LEU A 207 16.34 17.81 9.36
N LYS A 208 16.61 18.70 8.39
CA LYS A 208 17.29 19.98 8.64
C LYS A 208 16.48 20.85 9.60
N PHE A 209 15.17 20.99 9.36
CA PHE A 209 14.28 21.78 10.19
C PHE A 209 14.30 21.31 11.66
N LEU A 210 14.17 20.00 11.92
CA LEU A 210 14.21 19.44 13.28
C LEU A 210 15.58 19.57 13.94
N LYS A 211 16.66 19.47 13.17
CA LYS A 211 18.02 19.69 13.68
C LYS A 211 18.22 21.13 14.14
N GLU A 212 17.69 22.10 13.38
CA GLU A 212 17.80 23.52 13.68
C GLU A 212 16.78 23.98 14.74
N ASN A 213 15.67 23.25 14.93
CA ASN A 213 14.55 23.63 15.80
C ASN A 213 14.03 22.43 16.62
N PRO A 214 14.83 21.87 17.55
CA PRO A 214 14.50 20.61 18.22
C PRO A 214 13.23 20.65 19.08
N ASP A 215 12.89 21.82 19.63
CA ASP A 215 11.76 22.03 20.56
C ASP A 215 10.53 22.68 19.89
N THR A 216 10.49 22.69 18.56
CA THR A 216 9.39 23.30 17.80
C THR A 216 8.04 22.62 18.09
N PRO A 217 6.92 23.38 18.17
CA PRO A 217 5.58 22.78 18.28
C PRO A 217 5.21 21.95 17.05
N TYR A 218 5.87 22.14 15.91
CA TYR A 218 5.67 21.39 14.66
C TYR A 218 6.45 20.07 14.61
N ARG A 219 7.10 19.68 15.71
CA ARG A 219 7.97 18.50 15.75
C ARG A 219 7.23 17.23 15.33
N TYR A 220 6.02 17.04 15.84
CA TYR A 220 5.20 15.87 15.50
C TYR A 220 4.84 15.83 14.00
N GLU A 221 4.45 16.97 13.42
CA GLU A 221 4.11 17.06 12.00
C GLU A 221 5.32 16.78 11.09
N ALA A 222 6.49 17.31 11.47
CA ALA A 222 7.75 17.01 10.79
C ALA A 222 8.11 15.51 10.90
N GLU A 223 7.97 14.91 12.08
CA GLU A 223 8.24 13.48 12.29
C GLU A 223 7.27 12.56 11.53
N VAL A 224 6.00 12.93 11.40
CA VAL A 224 5.03 12.19 10.57
C VAL A 224 5.47 12.20 9.11
N ASN A 225 5.88 13.36 8.57
CA ASN A 225 6.40 13.45 7.21
C ASN A 225 7.71 12.67 7.04
N ILE A 226 8.61 12.72 8.02
CA ILE A 226 9.85 11.94 8.00
C ILE A 226 9.55 10.44 7.99
N TYR A 227 8.66 9.98 8.88
CA TYR A 227 8.19 8.59 8.92
C TYR A 227 7.62 8.17 7.56
N GLU A 228 6.73 8.98 7.00
CA GLU A 228 6.05 8.71 5.73
C GLU A 228 7.04 8.53 4.58
N VAL A 229 8.07 9.36 4.50
CA VAL A 229 9.10 9.25 3.44
C VAL A 229 10.08 8.11 3.74
N MET A 230 10.57 7.99 4.98
CA MET A 230 11.56 6.96 5.33
C MET A 230 11.02 5.53 5.24
N THR A 231 9.71 5.33 5.41
CA THR A 231 9.05 4.01 5.43
C THR A 231 8.15 3.77 4.23
N ALA A 232 8.36 4.55 3.15
CA ALA A 232 7.56 4.52 1.94
C ALA A 232 7.56 3.17 1.21
N ASP A 233 8.64 2.41 1.36
CA ASP A 233 8.84 1.08 0.80
C ASP A 233 8.21 -0.05 1.63
N ASN A 234 7.64 0.28 2.79
CA ASN A 234 7.10 -0.66 3.78
C ASN A 234 8.10 -1.77 4.20
N SER A 235 9.41 -1.51 4.18
CA SER A 235 10.43 -2.54 4.47
C SER A 235 10.87 -2.58 5.95
N VAL A 236 11.32 -3.76 6.39
CA VAL A 236 11.88 -3.99 7.73
C VAL A 236 13.01 -3.01 8.05
N ASP A 237 13.95 -2.83 7.11
CA ASP A 237 15.12 -1.98 7.31
C ASP A 237 14.74 -0.51 7.47
N SER A 238 13.79 -0.03 6.67
CA SER A 238 13.28 1.34 6.74
C SER A 238 12.60 1.64 8.08
N TYR A 239 11.76 0.72 8.59
CA TYR A 239 11.16 0.86 9.92
C TYR A 239 12.21 0.84 11.04
N ILE A 240 13.16 -0.10 11.01
CA ILE A 240 14.25 -0.18 11.99
C ILE A 240 15.08 1.10 11.99
N ASN A 241 15.39 1.63 10.81
CA ASN A 241 16.16 2.85 10.64
C ASN A 241 15.42 4.05 11.28
N PHE A 242 14.13 4.21 11.00
CA PHE A 242 13.30 5.24 11.64
C PHE A 242 13.28 5.10 13.17
N ILE A 243 13.02 3.89 13.70
CA ILE A 243 12.94 3.62 15.14
C ILE A 243 14.26 3.95 15.85
N ARG A 244 15.40 3.67 15.22
CA ARG A 244 16.74 3.97 15.76
C ARG A 244 17.07 5.45 15.73
N GLN A 245 16.76 6.15 14.64
CA GLN A 245 17.02 7.58 14.49
C GLN A 245 16.12 8.45 15.38
N PHE A 246 14.89 7.98 15.67
CA PHE A 246 13.87 8.74 16.39
C PHE A 246 13.34 8.00 17.65
N PRO A 247 14.19 7.71 18.65
CA PRO A 247 13.83 6.89 19.81
C PRO A 247 12.77 7.53 20.72
N ARG A 248 12.61 8.86 20.67
CA ARG A 248 11.63 9.63 21.47
C ARG A 248 10.45 10.15 20.64
N SER A 249 10.33 9.74 19.37
CA SER A 249 9.23 10.19 18.53
C SER A 249 7.89 9.68 19.04
N LYS A 250 6.86 10.52 18.99
CA LYS A 250 5.47 10.11 19.21
C LYS A 250 4.95 9.16 18.12
N VAL A 251 5.62 9.10 16.97
CA VAL A 251 5.30 8.19 15.85
C VAL A 251 5.97 6.82 16.02
N ARG A 252 6.94 6.68 16.94
CA ARG A 252 7.68 5.42 17.16
C ARG A 252 6.79 4.20 17.43
N PRO A 253 5.74 4.26 18.27
CA PRO A 253 4.85 3.11 18.48
C PRO A 253 4.13 2.66 17.19
N ARG A 254 3.76 3.61 16.32
CA ARG A 254 3.19 3.31 15.00
C ARG A 254 4.18 2.51 14.15
N ALA A 255 5.43 2.95 14.08
CA ALA A 255 6.47 2.28 13.31
C ALA A 255 6.71 0.84 13.80
N ILE A 256 6.69 0.61 15.12
CA ILE A 256 6.81 -0.73 15.71
C ILE A 256 5.62 -1.62 15.35
N ALA A 257 4.40 -1.08 15.41
CA ALA A 257 3.19 -1.84 15.09
C ALA A 257 3.17 -2.27 13.61
N PHE A 258 3.60 -1.41 12.69
CA PHE A 258 3.72 -1.73 11.27
C PHE A 258 4.85 -2.74 11.04
N LEU A 259 6.02 -2.52 11.66
CA LEU A 259 7.16 -3.45 11.60
C LEU A 259 6.79 -4.87 12.06
N TYR A 260 5.98 -5.01 13.11
CA TYR A 260 5.52 -6.33 13.56
C TYR A 260 4.80 -7.10 12.45
N HIS A 261 3.87 -6.47 11.74
CA HIS A 261 3.11 -7.14 10.68
C HIS A 261 3.93 -7.38 9.42
N VAL A 262 4.85 -6.46 9.08
CA VAL A 262 5.79 -6.68 7.97
C VAL A 262 6.73 -7.85 8.26
N LEU A 263 7.28 -7.93 9.48
CA LEU A 263 8.11 -9.07 9.89
C LEU A 263 7.32 -10.38 9.84
N LYS A 264 6.07 -10.37 10.32
CA LYS A 264 5.18 -11.54 10.29
C LYS A 264 4.98 -12.05 8.87
N GLU A 265 4.73 -11.16 7.92
CA GLU A 265 4.59 -11.52 6.50
C GLU A 265 5.87 -12.17 5.94
N GLU A 266 7.05 -11.74 6.40
CA GLU A 266 8.34 -12.36 6.06
C GLU A 266 8.69 -13.62 6.89
N GLY A 267 7.78 -14.11 7.74
CA GLY A 267 8.02 -15.24 8.64
C GLY A 267 9.05 -14.95 9.76
N LYS A 268 9.25 -13.68 10.09
CA LYS A 268 10.18 -13.18 11.11
C LYS A 268 9.44 -12.65 12.34
N TYR A 269 10.17 -12.53 13.45
CA TYR A 269 9.62 -12.08 14.73
C TYR A 269 10.18 -10.72 15.15
N LEU A 270 9.35 -9.92 15.81
CA LEU A 270 9.80 -8.66 16.38
C LEU A 270 10.80 -8.90 17.54
N PRO A 271 11.92 -8.16 17.61
CA PRO A 271 12.85 -8.29 18.74
C PRO A 271 12.17 -8.01 20.08
N LYS A 272 12.44 -8.85 21.10
CA LYS A 272 11.84 -8.73 22.44
C LYS A 272 11.95 -7.33 23.05
N SER A 273 13.05 -6.61 22.79
CA SER A 273 13.28 -5.23 23.26
C SER A 273 12.35 -4.18 22.65
N MET A 274 11.64 -4.51 21.57
CA MET A 274 10.68 -3.64 20.90
C MET A 274 9.22 -4.06 21.17
N VAL A 275 8.99 -5.21 21.79
CA VAL A 275 7.65 -5.70 22.12
C VAL A 275 7.06 -4.83 23.23
N THR A 276 5.89 -4.26 22.95
CA THR A 276 5.09 -3.53 23.95
C THR A 276 4.13 -4.49 24.65
N ASP A 277 3.61 -4.14 25.82
CA ASP A 277 2.66 -4.98 26.55
C ASP A 277 1.42 -5.33 25.71
N SER A 278 0.90 -4.36 24.95
CA SER A 278 -0.22 -4.57 24.02
C SER A 278 0.13 -5.59 22.95
N LEU A 279 1.36 -5.53 22.41
CA LEU A 279 1.80 -6.45 21.36
C LEU A 279 2.13 -7.85 21.90
N ALA A 280 2.67 -7.94 23.12
CA ALA A 280 2.93 -9.22 23.79
C ALA A 280 1.64 -10.06 23.88
N ARG A 281 0.51 -9.43 24.23
CA ARG A 281 -0.80 -10.10 24.27
C ARG A 281 -1.24 -10.60 22.90
N VAL A 282 -1.07 -9.81 21.85
CA VAL A 282 -1.39 -10.24 20.47
C VAL A 282 -0.55 -11.46 20.08
N ILE A 283 0.76 -11.40 20.33
CA ILE A 283 1.71 -12.48 20.01
C ILE A 283 1.35 -13.78 20.75
N THR A 284 0.91 -13.73 22.01
CA THR A 284 0.57 -14.95 22.78
C THR A 284 -0.64 -15.71 22.25
N LEU A 285 -1.54 -15.00 21.56
CA LEU A 285 -2.80 -15.53 21.03
C LEU A 285 -2.68 -15.94 19.56
N GLU A 286 -1.60 -15.53 18.90
CA GLU A 286 -1.37 -15.76 17.49
C GLU A 286 -1.32 -17.26 17.14
N GLY A 287 -1.95 -17.62 16.01
CA GLY A 287 -1.92 -18.97 15.46
C GLY A 287 -2.84 -19.99 16.16
N ARG A 288 -3.46 -19.61 17.28
CA ARG A 288 -4.44 -20.43 17.99
C ARG A 288 -5.79 -20.44 17.26
N THR A 289 -6.54 -21.52 17.46
CA THR A 289 -7.94 -21.63 17.04
C THR A 289 -8.83 -21.22 18.21
N PHE A 290 -9.73 -20.26 17.97
CA PHE A 290 -10.72 -19.81 18.94
C PHE A 290 -12.10 -20.35 18.60
N VAL A 291 -12.80 -20.85 19.62
CA VAL A 291 -14.19 -21.29 19.54
C VAL A 291 -15.03 -20.41 20.45
N PRO A 292 -16.14 -19.83 19.97
CA PRO A 292 -16.97 -18.97 20.79
C PRO A 292 -17.67 -19.75 21.90
N VAL A 293 -17.87 -19.07 23.02
CA VAL A 293 -18.67 -19.55 24.16
C VAL A 293 -19.64 -18.45 24.57
N LEU A 294 -20.83 -18.84 25.02
CA LEU A 294 -21.85 -17.92 25.50
C LEU A 294 -22.06 -18.16 27.00
N GLU A 295 -21.95 -17.10 27.80
CA GLU A 295 -22.28 -17.10 29.23
C GLU A 295 -23.01 -15.80 29.60
N ASN A 296 -24.14 -15.91 30.31
CA ASN A 296 -24.93 -14.76 30.77
C ASN A 296 -25.27 -13.75 29.66
N GLY A 297 -25.59 -14.25 28.45
CA GLY A 297 -25.89 -13.41 27.28
C GLY A 297 -24.70 -12.67 26.68
N LYS A 298 -23.46 -13.04 27.05
CA LYS A 298 -22.23 -12.46 26.49
C LYS A 298 -21.33 -13.51 25.88
N TYR A 299 -20.69 -13.16 24.78
CA TYR A 299 -19.74 -14.00 24.07
C TYR A 299 -18.33 -13.82 24.64
N GLY A 300 -17.68 -14.96 24.86
CA GLY A 300 -16.25 -15.12 25.06
C GLY A 300 -15.69 -16.12 24.06
N PHE A 301 -14.43 -16.50 24.23
CA PHE A 301 -13.77 -17.48 23.37
C PHE A 301 -12.87 -18.42 24.18
N MET A 302 -12.84 -19.68 23.79
CA MET A 302 -11.94 -20.71 24.31
C MET A 302 -10.97 -21.22 23.24
N ASP A 303 -9.88 -21.85 23.66
CA ASP A 303 -9.00 -22.62 22.77
C ASP A 303 -9.53 -24.05 22.53
N THR A 304 -8.81 -24.83 21.72
CA THR A 304 -9.16 -26.21 21.36
C THR A 304 -9.02 -27.20 22.52
N GLN A 305 -8.49 -26.77 23.66
CA GLN A 305 -8.45 -27.55 24.91
C GLN A 305 -9.56 -27.15 25.88
N GLY A 306 -10.41 -26.18 25.53
CA GLY A 306 -11.49 -25.67 26.36
C GLY A 306 -11.06 -24.59 27.37
N ASN A 307 -9.81 -24.10 27.32
CA ASN A 307 -9.38 -23.01 28.17
C ASN A 307 -9.96 -21.69 27.68
N GLU A 308 -10.53 -20.90 28.58
CA GLU A 308 -10.98 -19.55 28.25
C GLU A 308 -9.79 -18.65 27.88
N ILE A 309 -9.86 -18.05 26.69
CA ILE A 309 -8.87 -17.10 26.17
C ILE A 309 -9.40 -15.67 26.25
N ILE A 310 -10.69 -15.49 25.98
CA ILE A 310 -11.39 -14.20 26.03
C ILE A 310 -12.61 -14.38 26.92
N SER A 311 -12.63 -13.67 28.04
CA SER A 311 -13.77 -13.74 28.96
C SER A 311 -15.06 -13.24 28.31
N PRO A 312 -16.23 -13.79 28.67
CA PRO A 312 -17.54 -13.37 28.17
C PRO A 312 -17.87 -11.89 28.44
N VAL A 313 -17.47 -11.01 27.52
CA VAL A 313 -17.68 -9.55 27.63
C VAL A 313 -18.36 -8.95 26.40
N LEU A 314 -18.34 -9.65 25.27
CA LEU A 314 -18.88 -9.15 24.01
C LEU A 314 -20.39 -9.36 23.97
N THR A 315 -21.15 -8.31 23.68
CA THR A 315 -22.62 -8.42 23.62
C THR A 315 -23.12 -9.05 22.32
N ARG A 316 -22.31 -9.01 21.25
CA ARG A 316 -22.66 -9.53 19.91
C ARG A 316 -21.39 -9.98 19.18
N ILE A 317 -21.50 -11.04 18.40
CA ILE A 317 -20.53 -11.48 17.39
C ILE A 317 -21.27 -11.73 16.07
N PHE A 318 -20.54 -11.71 14.96
CA PHE A 318 -21.11 -12.09 13.66
C PHE A 318 -21.43 -13.60 13.62
N GLU A 319 -22.48 -14.01 12.91
CA GLU A 319 -22.91 -15.41 12.81
C GLU A 319 -21.81 -16.31 12.24
N GLY A 320 -21.04 -15.83 11.26
CA GLY A 320 -19.87 -16.53 10.74
C GLY A 320 -18.73 -16.78 11.75
N GLU A 321 -18.77 -16.14 12.93
CA GLU A 321 -17.81 -16.41 14.02
C GLU A 321 -18.23 -17.61 14.88
N LEU A 322 -19.45 -18.12 14.72
CA LEU A 322 -19.99 -19.23 15.50
C LEU A 322 -19.43 -20.60 15.07
N CYS A 323 -18.99 -20.72 13.82
CA CYS A 323 -18.54 -21.97 13.21
C CYS A 323 -17.12 -21.89 12.64
N GLY A 324 -16.51 -23.06 12.39
CA GLY A 324 -15.31 -23.19 11.56
C GLY A 324 -13.97 -22.84 12.20
N GLY A 325 -13.94 -22.51 13.50
CA GLY A 325 -12.72 -22.22 14.26
C GLY A 325 -12.01 -20.94 13.81
N ILE A 326 -11.96 -19.92 14.66
CA ILE A 326 -11.38 -18.63 14.31
C ILE A 326 -9.86 -18.67 14.51
N ARG A 327 -9.08 -18.52 13.43
CA ARG A 327 -7.60 -18.45 13.50
C ARG A 327 -7.01 -17.07 13.23
N ARG A 328 -7.86 -16.15 12.79
CA ARG A 328 -7.51 -14.77 12.48
C ARG A 328 -7.18 -13.97 13.73
N ASP A 329 -6.35 -12.95 13.58
CA ASP A 329 -5.86 -12.07 14.65
C ASP A 329 -6.74 -10.83 14.88
N TYR A 330 -8.01 -10.90 14.44
CA TYR A 330 -9.05 -9.92 14.66
C TYR A 330 -10.42 -10.61 14.76
N LEU A 331 -11.38 -9.96 15.43
CA LEU A 331 -12.72 -10.44 15.68
C LEU A 331 -13.73 -9.40 15.19
N LEU A 332 -14.77 -9.88 14.50
CA LEU A 332 -15.91 -9.08 14.06
C LEU A 332 -16.98 -9.12 15.14
N THR A 333 -17.35 -7.94 15.64
CA THR A 333 -18.43 -7.77 16.62
C THR A 333 -19.57 -6.99 15.97
N GLY A 334 -20.50 -6.36 16.71
CA GLY A 334 -21.54 -5.53 16.08
C GLY A 334 -20.98 -4.35 15.27
N ASP A 335 -20.67 -3.24 15.95
CA ASP A 335 -20.17 -2.01 15.32
C ASP A 335 -18.66 -1.80 15.57
N GLU A 336 -17.94 -2.86 15.95
CA GLU A 336 -16.51 -2.79 16.27
C GLU A 336 -15.74 -3.98 15.71
N ILE A 337 -14.49 -3.71 15.33
CA ILE A 337 -13.49 -4.75 15.04
C ILE A 337 -12.47 -4.68 16.16
N VAL A 338 -12.19 -5.82 16.80
CA VAL A 338 -11.25 -5.90 17.92
C VAL A 338 -10.18 -6.96 17.68
N SER A 339 -9.03 -6.86 18.31
CA SER A 339 -8.09 -7.97 18.37
C SER A 339 -8.58 -9.05 19.35
N PRO A 340 -8.09 -10.30 19.28
CA PRO A 340 -8.34 -11.31 20.31
C PRO A 340 -7.94 -10.85 21.72
N GLY A 341 -7.03 -9.88 21.84
CA GLY A 341 -6.70 -9.23 23.11
C GLY A 341 -7.71 -8.16 23.56
N ASN A 342 -8.86 -8.04 22.92
CA ASN A 342 -9.88 -7.00 23.13
C ASN A 342 -9.36 -5.56 22.91
N ALA A 343 -8.37 -5.37 22.02
CA ALA A 343 -7.91 -4.04 21.63
C ALA A 343 -8.73 -3.55 20.43
N LEU A 344 -9.23 -2.31 20.48
CA LEU A 344 -10.02 -1.73 19.39
C LEU A 344 -9.18 -1.54 18.12
N ILE A 345 -9.63 -2.11 17.00
CA ILE A 345 -9.06 -1.95 15.66
C ILE A 345 -9.87 -0.92 14.86
N TYR A 346 -11.20 -0.99 14.94
CA TYR A 346 -12.10 -0.07 14.27
C TYR A 346 -13.40 0.07 15.05
N ALA A 347 -13.94 1.29 15.09
CA ALA A 347 -15.26 1.58 15.65
C ALA A 347 -16.10 2.28 14.57
N GLY A 348 -17.26 1.69 14.26
CA GLY A 348 -18.17 2.14 13.22
C GLY A 348 -18.89 0.96 12.57
N LYS A 349 -19.99 1.25 11.89
CA LYS A 349 -20.73 0.25 11.13
C LYS A 349 -19.89 -0.27 9.97
N TYR A 350 -20.05 -1.55 9.67
CA TYR A 350 -19.49 -2.21 8.50
C TYR A 350 -20.37 -3.37 8.06
N GLU A 351 -20.27 -3.71 6.77
CA GLU A 351 -20.94 -4.86 6.16
C GLU A 351 -19.95 -5.97 5.79
N GLN A 352 -18.69 -5.59 5.54
CA GLN A 352 -17.66 -6.52 5.09
C GLN A 352 -16.28 -6.05 5.54
N VAL A 353 -15.44 -7.02 5.89
CA VAL A 353 -14.03 -6.81 6.26
C VAL A 353 -13.17 -7.84 5.55
N ASP A 354 -12.23 -7.38 4.73
CA ASP A 354 -11.25 -8.25 4.07
C ASP A 354 -9.85 -8.03 4.67
N ASP A 355 -9.14 -9.11 5.01
CA ASP A 355 -7.74 -9.05 5.44
C ASP A 355 -6.83 -8.94 4.21
N LEU A 356 -6.05 -7.86 4.12
CA LEU A 356 -5.15 -7.62 2.99
C LEU A 356 -3.71 -8.05 3.27
N GLY A 357 -3.43 -8.68 4.42
CA GLY A 357 -2.07 -8.97 4.87
C GLY A 357 -1.36 -7.72 5.38
N TYR A 358 -0.09 -7.84 5.82
CA TYR A 358 0.70 -6.73 6.35
C TYR A 358 0.02 -5.93 7.49
N GLY A 359 -0.95 -6.53 8.17
CA GLY A 359 -1.72 -5.88 9.23
C GLY A 359 -2.81 -4.94 8.74
N LEU A 360 -3.24 -5.02 7.49
CA LEU A 360 -4.25 -4.14 6.90
C LEU A 360 -5.60 -4.84 6.74
N LEU A 361 -6.68 -4.13 7.08
CA LEU A 361 -8.06 -4.54 6.87
C LEU A 361 -8.74 -3.55 5.91
N LYS A 362 -9.38 -4.08 4.86
CA LYS A 362 -10.32 -3.34 4.01
C LYS A 362 -11.70 -3.40 4.64
N VAL A 363 -12.28 -2.26 4.95
CA VAL A 363 -13.58 -2.17 5.61
C VAL A 363 -14.59 -1.51 4.66
N ARG A 364 -15.73 -2.17 4.44
CA ARG A 364 -16.82 -1.69 3.58
C ARG A 364 -18.05 -1.31 4.40
N HIS A 365 -18.62 -0.15 4.10
CA HIS A 365 -19.91 0.30 4.62
C HIS A 365 -20.56 1.25 3.62
N ASP A 366 -21.87 1.13 3.37
CA ASP A 366 -22.63 2.00 2.45
C ASP A 366 -21.98 2.10 1.06
N GLU A 367 -21.55 0.95 0.52
CA GLU A 367 -20.85 0.84 -0.78
C GLU A 367 -19.52 1.61 -0.86
N LYS A 368 -19.02 2.16 0.25
CA LYS A 368 -17.73 2.82 0.36
C LYS A 368 -16.74 1.95 1.09
N PHE A 369 -15.46 2.20 0.81
CA PHE A 369 -14.35 1.45 1.37
C PHE A 369 -13.36 2.36 2.09
N GLY A 370 -12.73 1.81 3.12
CA GLY A 370 -11.60 2.37 3.83
C GLY A 370 -10.56 1.30 4.17
N ILE A 371 -9.38 1.74 4.61
CA ILE A 371 -8.29 0.86 5.06
C ILE A 371 -7.93 1.23 6.48
N VAL A 372 -7.93 0.25 7.36
CA VAL A 372 -7.45 0.36 8.74
C VAL A 372 -6.33 -0.64 8.98
N HIS A 373 -5.34 -0.26 9.79
CA HIS A 373 -4.31 -1.18 10.25
C HIS A 373 -4.74 -1.79 11.58
N LYS A 374 -4.43 -3.07 11.81
CA LYS A 374 -4.76 -3.88 13.02
C LYS A 374 -4.26 -3.29 14.34
N SER A 375 -3.45 -2.23 14.29
CA SER A 375 -3.11 -1.41 15.46
C SER A 375 -4.14 -0.33 15.81
N GLY A 376 -5.27 -0.24 15.10
CA GLY A 376 -6.28 0.81 15.27
C GLY A 376 -6.07 2.07 14.43
N ARG A 377 -5.08 2.08 13.52
CA ARG A 377 -4.78 3.27 12.72
C ARG A 377 -5.63 3.28 11.45
N VAL A 378 -6.37 4.35 11.20
CA VAL A 378 -7.05 4.57 9.91
C VAL A 378 -6.06 5.12 8.89
N LEU A 379 -5.88 4.42 7.75
CA LEU A 379 -5.01 4.83 6.64
C LEU A 379 -5.80 5.50 5.52
N LEU A 380 -7.02 5.00 5.30
CA LEU A 380 -8.04 5.60 4.45
C LEU A 380 -9.40 5.52 5.19
N PRO A 381 -10.09 6.65 5.42
CA PRO A 381 -11.46 6.60 5.94
C PRO A 381 -12.41 5.93 4.93
N ILE A 382 -13.56 5.45 5.39
CA ILE A 382 -14.58 4.80 4.55
C ILE A 382 -15.32 5.86 3.71
N LEU A 383 -14.68 6.32 2.63
CA LEU A 383 -15.18 7.39 1.74
C LEU A 383 -14.90 7.11 0.25
N TYR A 384 -14.23 6.00 -0.07
CA TYR A 384 -13.74 5.69 -1.41
C TYR A 384 -14.63 4.68 -2.12
N ASP A 385 -14.73 4.80 -3.45
CA ASP A 385 -15.56 3.90 -4.28
C ASP A 385 -14.97 2.49 -4.33
N ASP A 386 -13.64 2.38 -4.25
CA ASP A 386 -12.91 1.12 -4.11
C ASP A 386 -11.49 1.39 -3.58
N VAL A 387 -10.84 0.35 -3.05
CA VAL A 387 -9.45 0.37 -2.58
C VAL A 387 -8.77 -0.98 -2.85
N ARG A 388 -7.49 -0.96 -3.24
CA ARG A 388 -6.67 -2.15 -3.50
C ARG A 388 -5.29 -1.99 -2.86
N LEU A 389 -4.75 -3.09 -2.34
CA LEU A 389 -3.35 -3.16 -1.89
C LEU A 389 -2.48 -3.64 -3.07
N LEU A 390 -1.39 -2.92 -3.35
CA LEU A 390 -0.48 -3.21 -4.44
C LEU A 390 0.91 -3.55 -3.89
N LYS A 391 1.35 -4.81 -4.10
CA LYS A 391 2.63 -5.39 -3.66
C LYS A 391 2.95 -5.22 -2.16
N GLY A 392 1.95 -5.00 -1.30
CA GLY A 392 2.18 -4.75 0.12
C GLY A 392 2.89 -3.42 0.41
N ILE A 393 2.94 -2.48 -0.55
CA ILE A 393 3.67 -1.20 -0.41
C ILE A 393 2.71 -0.02 -0.61
N PHE A 394 1.83 -0.11 -1.61
CA PHE A 394 0.94 0.98 -2.01
C PHE A 394 -0.52 0.64 -1.80
N ILE A 395 -1.32 1.66 -1.52
CA ILE A 395 -2.77 1.62 -1.49
C ILE A 395 -3.27 2.42 -2.70
N ALA A 396 -3.87 1.72 -3.66
CA ALA A 396 -4.62 2.35 -4.74
C ALA A 396 -6.04 2.63 -4.22
N PHE A 397 -6.55 3.85 -4.45
CA PHE A 397 -7.86 4.28 -3.98
C PHE A 397 -8.64 4.93 -5.12
N LYS A 398 -9.94 4.62 -5.20
CA LYS A 398 -10.82 5.10 -6.27
C LYS A 398 -11.79 6.15 -5.72
N ARG A 399 -11.90 7.29 -6.40
CA ARG A 399 -12.85 8.36 -6.08
C ARG A 399 -13.36 8.99 -7.37
N ASN A 400 -14.67 9.12 -7.52
CA ASN A 400 -15.34 9.64 -8.72
C ASN A 400 -14.87 8.89 -9.98
N ASP A 401 -14.86 7.56 -9.88
CA ASP A 401 -14.41 6.65 -10.92
C ASP A 401 -12.92 6.69 -11.34
N LEU A 402 -12.09 7.48 -10.67
CA LEU A 402 -10.66 7.58 -10.95
C LEU A 402 -9.80 7.07 -9.80
N TRP A 403 -8.73 6.35 -10.14
CA TRP A 403 -7.72 5.82 -9.24
C TRP A 403 -6.64 6.84 -8.92
N GLY A 404 -6.26 6.86 -7.65
CA GLY A 404 -5.06 7.50 -7.11
C GLY A 404 -4.23 6.48 -6.34
N LEU A 405 -3.02 6.88 -5.96
CA LEU A 405 -2.05 5.98 -5.34
C LEU A 405 -1.35 6.68 -4.16
N LYS A 406 -1.25 5.97 -3.04
CA LYS A 406 -0.47 6.41 -1.86
C LYS A 406 0.32 5.26 -1.26
N THR A 407 1.34 5.57 -0.47
CA THR A 407 2.06 4.59 0.34
C THR A 407 1.24 4.17 1.56
N ILE A 408 1.50 2.97 2.08
CA ILE A 408 0.98 2.48 3.38
C ILE A 408 1.45 3.38 4.54
N SER A 409 2.64 3.97 4.43
CA SER A 409 3.14 4.93 5.42
C SER A 409 2.26 6.19 5.52
N GLY A 410 1.56 6.56 4.44
CA GLY A 410 0.52 7.60 4.43
C GLY A 410 0.66 8.65 3.33
N ARG A 411 1.77 8.65 2.57
CA ARG A 411 2.07 9.71 1.59
C ARG A 411 1.43 9.43 0.24
N GLU A 412 0.68 10.41 -0.26
CA GLU A 412 0.09 10.38 -1.60
C GLU A 412 1.17 10.57 -2.67
N ILE A 413 1.14 9.71 -3.69
CA ILE A 413 2.03 9.72 -4.86
C ILE A 413 1.34 10.45 -6.00
N VAL A 414 0.10 10.06 -6.30
CA VAL A 414 -0.79 10.69 -7.27
C VAL A 414 -2.22 10.71 -6.74
N GLY A 415 -2.96 11.76 -7.07
CA GLY A 415 -4.39 11.88 -6.73
C GLY A 415 -5.26 11.00 -7.64
N SER A 416 -6.58 11.04 -7.44
CA SER A 416 -7.57 10.33 -8.28
C SER A 416 -7.65 10.94 -9.68
N GLU A 417 -6.77 10.53 -10.58
CA GLU A 417 -6.68 11.06 -11.95
C GLU A 417 -6.46 9.99 -13.04
N PHE A 418 -6.34 8.70 -12.65
CA PHE A 418 -6.08 7.58 -13.55
C PHE A 418 -7.32 6.71 -13.71
N THR A 419 -7.54 6.14 -14.89
CA THR A 419 -8.63 5.19 -15.18
C THR A 419 -8.37 3.81 -14.57
N ASP A 420 -7.11 3.40 -14.46
CA ASP A 420 -6.67 2.25 -13.66
C ASP A 420 -5.21 2.40 -13.19
N ILE A 421 -4.88 1.70 -12.10
CA ILE A 421 -3.52 1.54 -11.61
C ILE A 421 -3.31 0.08 -11.25
N SER A 422 -2.40 -0.58 -11.97
CA SER A 422 -2.17 -2.03 -11.86
C SER A 422 -0.68 -2.35 -11.75
N ILE A 423 -0.38 -3.56 -11.28
CA ILE A 423 0.99 -4.08 -11.22
C ILE A 423 1.09 -5.35 -12.04
N HIS A 424 2.04 -5.36 -12.96
CA HIS A 424 2.37 -6.45 -13.87
C HIS A 424 3.83 -6.85 -13.61
N GLU A 425 4.02 -7.88 -12.80
CA GLU A 425 5.33 -8.34 -12.31
C GLU A 425 6.13 -7.26 -11.56
N THR A 426 7.09 -6.63 -12.24
CA THR A 426 7.94 -5.55 -11.71
C THR A 426 7.48 -4.16 -12.14
N PHE A 427 6.57 -4.09 -13.11
CA PHE A 427 6.05 -2.86 -13.68
C PHE A 427 4.77 -2.41 -12.97
N VAL A 428 4.65 -1.11 -12.76
CA VAL A 428 3.42 -0.44 -12.35
C VAL A 428 2.89 0.32 -13.54
N ILE A 429 1.68 -0.01 -13.96
CA ILE A 429 1.02 0.60 -15.11
C ILE A 429 0.00 1.61 -14.59
N LEU A 430 0.10 2.83 -15.09
CA LEU A 430 -0.83 3.92 -14.81
C LEU A 430 -1.59 4.25 -16.10
N GLU A 431 -2.89 4.04 -16.10
CA GLU A 431 -3.74 4.31 -17.27
C GLU A 431 -4.51 5.62 -17.08
N LYS A 432 -4.54 6.50 -18.07
CA LYS A 432 -5.27 7.77 -18.05
C LYS A 432 -6.04 7.94 -19.34
N GLY A 433 -7.22 7.33 -19.42
CA GLY A 433 -7.93 7.16 -20.68
C GLY A 433 -7.18 6.15 -21.55
N ASP A 434 -6.91 6.49 -22.81
CA ASP A 434 -6.14 5.64 -23.74
C ASP A 434 -4.62 5.78 -23.57
N LEU A 435 -4.16 6.54 -22.56
CA LEU A 435 -2.74 6.79 -22.30
C LEU A 435 -2.21 5.88 -21.19
N ILE A 436 -1.12 5.17 -21.47
CA ILE A 436 -0.42 4.27 -20.56
C ILE A 436 0.93 4.88 -20.16
N TYR A 437 1.25 4.81 -18.87
CA TYR A 437 2.56 5.17 -18.33
C TYR A 437 3.15 3.99 -17.55
N ALA A 438 4.32 3.51 -17.98
CA ALA A 438 5.05 2.47 -17.30
C ALA A 438 5.99 3.04 -16.22
N LYS A 439 5.91 2.48 -15.02
CA LYS A 439 6.79 2.75 -13.88
C LYS A 439 7.27 1.44 -13.26
N ASN A 440 8.17 1.55 -12.30
CA ASN A 440 8.53 0.45 -11.41
C ASN A 440 8.40 0.91 -9.96
N ILE A 441 8.40 -0.05 -9.03
CA ILE A 441 8.22 0.20 -7.59
C ILE A 441 9.23 1.24 -7.07
N ASN A 442 10.50 1.14 -7.48
CA ASN A 442 11.56 2.05 -7.03
C ASN A 442 11.30 3.50 -7.47
N SER A 443 10.90 3.72 -8.72
CA SER A 443 10.58 5.06 -9.25
C SER A 443 9.43 5.72 -8.48
N LEU A 444 8.43 4.93 -8.06
CA LEU A 444 7.32 5.40 -7.23
C LEU A 444 7.80 5.77 -5.83
N ILE A 445 8.59 4.91 -5.17
CA ILE A 445 9.15 5.18 -3.83
C ILE A 445 10.04 6.44 -3.86
N VAL A 446 10.88 6.62 -4.87
CA VAL A 446 11.72 7.81 -5.01
C VAL A 446 10.88 9.09 -5.20
N SER A 447 9.77 9.00 -5.94
CA SER A 447 8.85 10.13 -6.15
C SER A 447 8.21 10.63 -4.85
N VAL A 448 8.12 9.76 -3.83
CA VAL A 448 7.60 10.08 -2.51
C VAL A 448 8.39 11.23 -1.90
N ASP A 449 9.72 11.31 -2.01
CA ASP A 449 10.50 12.38 -1.37
C ASP A 449 10.12 13.78 -1.88
N ASN A 450 9.77 13.93 -3.16
CA ASN A 450 9.49 15.22 -3.79
C ASN A 450 7.99 15.52 -3.98
N LYS A 451 7.07 14.62 -3.56
CA LYS A 451 5.62 14.70 -3.82
C LYS A 451 5.25 14.94 -5.29
N LYS A 452 6.05 14.40 -6.21
CA LYS A 452 5.81 14.55 -7.64
C LYS A 452 6.35 13.34 -8.38
N LEU A 453 5.46 12.63 -9.06
CA LEU A 453 5.81 11.56 -9.98
C LEU A 453 6.09 12.14 -11.38
N ASP A 454 7.24 11.80 -11.95
CA ASP A 454 7.50 12.04 -13.37
C ASP A 454 6.92 10.88 -14.19
N LEU A 455 5.88 11.17 -14.99
CA LEU A 455 5.19 10.18 -15.80
C LEU A 455 5.99 9.73 -17.03
N GLY A 456 6.91 10.56 -17.53
CA GLY A 456 7.66 10.25 -18.75
C GLY A 456 6.77 10.18 -20.00
N ARG A 457 7.13 9.29 -20.94
CA ARG A 457 6.41 9.10 -22.22
C ARG A 457 5.11 8.35 -22.00
N ALA A 458 4.05 8.76 -22.72
CA ALA A 458 2.78 8.05 -22.79
C ALA A 458 2.78 7.06 -23.96
N TYR A 459 2.09 5.94 -23.76
CA TYR A 459 1.92 4.83 -24.71
C TYR A 459 0.41 4.56 -24.91
N SER A 460 0.04 3.82 -25.94
CA SER A 460 -1.34 3.42 -26.22
C SER A 460 -1.64 1.95 -25.91
N ASP A 461 -0.61 1.10 -25.84
CA ASP A 461 -0.75 -0.31 -25.51
C ASP A 461 0.52 -0.87 -24.86
N PHE A 462 0.42 -2.01 -24.17
CA PHE A 462 1.55 -2.72 -23.58
C PHE A 462 1.34 -4.24 -23.54
N GLU A 463 2.44 -4.98 -23.56
CA GLU A 463 2.43 -6.44 -23.37
C GLU A 463 3.66 -6.86 -22.55
N LEU A 464 3.46 -7.73 -21.56
CA LEU A 464 4.58 -8.35 -20.86
C LEU A 464 5.32 -9.30 -21.79
N VAL A 465 6.59 -9.03 -22.04
CA VAL A 465 7.48 -9.93 -22.79
C VAL A 465 7.89 -11.11 -21.89
N ASN A 466 8.20 -10.82 -20.63
CA ASN A 466 8.48 -11.75 -19.54
C ASN A 466 8.43 -10.99 -18.20
N GLU A 467 8.84 -11.63 -17.09
CA GLU A 467 8.81 -11.07 -15.73
C GLU A 467 9.58 -9.74 -15.56
N THR A 468 10.51 -9.44 -16.46
CA THR A 468 11.43 -8.30 -16.36
C THR A 468 11.42 -7.38 -17.58
N GLN A 469 10.54 -7.62 -18.56
CA GLN A 469 10.54 -6.88 -19.82
C GLN A 469 9.12 -6.54 -20.26
N LEU A 470 8.96 -5.32 -20.74
CA LEU A 470 7.69 -4.77 -21.18
C LEU A 470 7.82 -4.21 -22.59
N TRP A 471 6.98 -4.70 -23.50
CA TRP A 471 6.78 -4.08 -24.82
C TRP A 471 5.75 -2.97 -24.68
N LEU A 472 5.99 -1.86 -25.37
CA LEU A 472 5.20 -0.65 -25.30
C LEU A 472 4.95 -0.13 -26.70
N ASP A 473 3.68 0.13 -27.04
CA ASP A 473 3.26 0.68 -28.33
C ASP A 473 2.68 2.08 -28.19
N SER A 474 2.80 2.86 -29.25
CA SER A 474 2.19 4.18 -29.39
C SER A 474 1.92 4.44 -30.86
N ASP A 475 1.07 5.42 -31.17
CA ASP A 475 0.77 5.85 -32.53
C ASP A 475 2.02 6.14 -33.40
N ASN A 476 3.14 6.52 -32.75
CA ASN A 476 4.34 6.98 -33.43
C ASN A 476 5.54 6.02 -33.26
N GLY A 477 5.34 4.82 -32.73
CA GLY A 477 6.41 3.84 -32.57
C GLY A 477 6.30 2.93 -31.35
N GLU A 478 7.20 1.95 -31.32
CA GLU A 478 7.26 0.89 -30.31
C GLU A 478 8.63 0.82 -29.63
N ALA A 479 8.64 0.33 -28.39
CA ALA A 479 9.84 0.12 -27.58
C ALA A 479 9.75 -1.17 -26.77
N VAL A 480 10.89 -1.65 -26.28
CA VAL A 480 10.95 -2.66 -25.22
C VAL A 480 11.85 -2.15 -24.11
N ILE A 481 11.35 -2.17 -22.87
CA ILE A 481 12.08 -1.72 -21.68
C ILE A 481 12.38 -2.88 -20.71
N ASP A 482 13.44 -2.74 -19.91
CA ASP A 482 13.75 -3.62 -18.78
C ASP A 482 13.01 -3.19 -17.50
N ALA A 483 13.14 -3.97 -16.42
CA ALA A 483 12.52 -3.73 -15.12
C ALA A 483 12.99 -2.41 -14.46
N GLU A 484 14.19 -1.93 -14.83
CA GLU A 484 14.75 -0.64 -14.42
C GLU A 484 14.25 0.54 -15.29
N LEU A 485 13.41 0.27 -16.28
CA LEU A 485 12.83 1.20 -17.26
C LEU A 485 13.84 1.71 -18.31
N HIS A 486 14.95 1.03 -18.54
CA HIS A 486 15.85 1.33 -19.66
C HIS A 486 15.30 0.76 -20.97
N GLU A 487 15.37 1.54 -22.05
CA GLU A 487 15.00 1.07 -23.39
C GLU A 487 16.05 0.06 -23.90
N ILE A 488 15.68 -1.22 -23.95
CA ILE A 488 16.50 -2.29 -24.52
C ILE A 488 16.38 -2.31 -26.05
N ILE A 489 15.14 -2.16 -26.54
CA ILE A 489 14.87 -1.80 -27.93
C ILE A 489 14.39 -0.35 -27.90
N PRO A 490 15.21 0.61 -28.37
CA PRO A 490 14.90 2.03 -28.32
C PRO A 490 13.59 2.36 -29.03
N TYR A 491 12.87 3.32 -28.47
CA TYR A 491 11.65 3.85 -29.07
C TYR A 491 11.94 4.41 -30.45
N ALA A 492 11.22 3.90 -31.46
CA ALA A 492 11.28 4.37 -32.84
C ALA A 492 9.99 4.00 -33.58
N ASP A 493 9.75 4.65 -34.73
CA ASP A 493 8.73 4.20 -35.69
C ASP A 493 9.13 2.83 -36.26
N GLN A 494 8.60 1.78 -35.63
CA GLN A 494 8.90 0.38 -35.93
C GLN A 494 7.78 -0.51 -35.38
N LYS A 495 7.67 -1.73 -35.93
CA LYS A 495 6.79 -2.78 -35.43
C LYS A 495 7.60 -3.95 -34.91
N ILE A 496 7.35 -4.38 -33.69
CA ILE A 496 8.08 -5.39 -32.94
C ILE A 496 7.15 -6.59 -32.73
N LYS A 497 7.58 -7.75 -33.20
CA LYS A 497 6.95 -9.03 -32.89
C LYS A 497 7.84 -9.78 -31.90
N ILE A 498 7.29 -10.07 -30.72
CA ILE A 498 7.96 -10.87 -29.68
C ILE A 498 8.08 -12.32 -30.18
N LEU A 499 9.28 -12.89 -30.06
CA LEU A 499 9.59 -14.29 -30.37
C LEU A 499 10.02 -14.99 -29.08
N LYS A 500 9.86 -16.32 -29.02
CA LYS A 500 10.22 -17.14 -27.85
C LYS A 500 11.63 -16.87 -27.28
N LYS A 501 12.60 -16.53 -28.15
CA LYS A 501 13.99 -16.23 -27.77
C LYS A 501 14.51 -14.94 -28.44
N GLY A 502 13.67 -13.95 -28.68
CA GLY A 502 14.11 -12.72 -29.31
C GLY A 502 13.00 -11.88 -29.90
N PHE A 503 13.32 -11.06 -30.90
CA PHE A 503 12.40 -10.08 -31.47
C PHE A 503 12.55 -10.02 -32.99
N LEU A 504 11.45 -9.88 -33.70
CA LEU A 504 11.42 -9.51 -35.11
C LEU A 504 10.95 -8.06 -35.21
N ILE A 505 11.82 -7.17 -35.68
CA ILE A 505 11.57 -5.74 -35.79
C ILE A 505 11.42 -5.38 -37.27
N ASN A 506 10.30 -4.76 -37.64
CA ASN A 506 10.10 -4.13 -38.94
C ASN A 506 10.26 -2.62 -38.79
N LYS A 507 11.30 -2.06 -39.41
CA LYS A 507 11.58 -0.63 -39.41
C LYS A 507 11.81 -0.18 -40.84
N ASP A 508 11.06 0.79 -41.33
CA ASP A 508 11.15 1.30 -42.72
C ASP A 508 11.05 0.19 -43.80
N GLY A 509 10.22 -0.83 -43.58
CA GLY A 509 10.06 -1.97 -44.48
C GLY A 509 11.24 -2.96 -44.47
N ARG A 510 12.12 -2.85 -43.48
CA ARG A 510 13.29 -3.70 -43.24
C ARG A 510 13.10 -4.52 -42.00
N TYR A 511 13.40 -5.81 -42.10
CA TYR A 511 13.22 -6.77 -41.01
C TYR A 511 14.55 -7.09 -40.35
N TYR A 512 14.63 -6.89 -39.04
CA TYR A 512 15.74 -7.22 -38.17
C TYR A 512 15.31 -8.31 -37.21
N VAL A 513 16.13 -9.34 -37.02
CA VAL A 513 15.90 -10.35 -35.99
C VAL A 513 16.95 -10.17 -34.92
N LEU A 514 16.51 -9.90 -33.71
CA LEU A 514 17.37 -9.85 -32.53
C LEU A 514 17.19 -11.14 -31.73
N ASN A 515 18.28 -11.72 -31.25
CA ASN A 515 18.22 -12.85 -30.32
C ASN A 515 17.92 -12.39 -28.88
N GLU A 516 17.90 -13.33 -27.93
CA GLU A 516 17.65 -13.08 -26.49
C GLU A 516 18.69 -12.15 -25.83
N THR A 517 19.85 -11.95 -26.47
CA THR A 517 20.89 -10.99 -26.04
C THR A 517 20.84 -9.67 -26.82
N TYR A 518 19.76 -9.42 -27.55
CA TYR A 518 19.52 -8.22 -28.37
C TYR A 518 20.54 -8.01 -29.48
N ARG A 519 21.24 -9.08 -29.89
CA ARG A 519 22.19 -9.04 -30.98
C ARG A 519 21.50 -9.39 -32.30
N PRO A 520 21.81 -8.69 -33.40
CA PRO A 520 21.30 -9.06 -34.71
C PRO A 520 21.73 -10.47 -35.09
N VAL A 521 20.76 -11.30 -35.50
CA VAL A 521 21.00 -12.66 -36.00
C VAL A 521 21.68 -12.64 -37.37
N ASP A 522 21.37 -11.64 -38.19
CA ASP A 522 22.00 -11.39 -39.48
C ASP A 522 22.58 -9.96 -39.50
N LYS A 523 23.63 -9.75 -40.30
CA LYS A 523 24.31 -8.45 -40.42
C LYS A 523 23.48 -7.44 -41.21
N GLU A 524 22.76 -7.92 -42.22
CA GLU A 524 21.96 -7.08 -43.12
C GLU A 524 20.47 -7.33 -42.86
N PRO A 525 19.63 -6.28 -42.86
CA PRO A 525 18.20 -6.48 -42.68
C PRO A 525 17.55 -7.15 -43.90
N ALA A 526 16.56 -7.99 -43.61
CA ALA A 526 15.77 -8.67 -44.62
C ALA A 526 14.69 -7.75 -45.22
N PHE A 527 14.24 -8.07 -46.45
CA PHE A 527 13.16 -7.36 -47.14
C PHE A 527 11.78 -7.96 -46.84
N LYS A 528 11.74 -9.23 -46.44
CA LYS A 528 10.54 -9.94 -45.99
C LYS A 528 10.93 -10.90 -44.87
N ALA A 529 10.02 -11.12 -43.93
CA ALA A 529 10.16 -12.12 -42.88
C ALA A 529 8.86 -12.92 -42.72
N SER A 530 8.99 -14.19 -42.38
CA SER A 530 7.87 -15.07 -41.96
C SER A 530 8.34 -15.94 -40.80
N VAL A 531 7.47 -16.24 -39.84
CA VAL A 531 7.82 -16.95 -38.61
C VAL A 531 6.71 -17.92 -38.21
N ASN A 532 7.06 -19.14 -37.79
CA ASN A 532 6.18 -20.10 -37.09
C ASN A 532 6.80 -20.55 -35.76
N GLU A 533 6.41 -21.69 -35.18
CA GLU A 533 6.96 -22.16 -33.89
C GLU A 533 8.37 -22.76 -33.98
N ALA A 534 8.81 -23.21 -35.15
CA ALA A 534 10.14 -23.77 -35.34
C ALA A 534 11.11 -22.84 -36.09
N TRP A 535 10.61 -21.96 -36.95
CA TRP A 535 11.42 -21.34 -37.98
C TRP A 535 11.24 -19.84 -38.12
N VAL A 536 12.34 -19.18 -38.47
CA VAL A 536 12.38 -17.78 -38.95
C VAL A 536 12.90 -17.78 -40.39
N ALA A 537 12.04 -17.38 -41.32
CA ALA A 537 12.32 -17.28 -42.74
C ALA A 537 12.59 -15.83 -43.12
N LEU A 538 13.77 -15.53 -43.66
CA LEU A 538 14.19 -14.17 -44.03
C LEU A 538 14.53 -14.09 -45.51
N ARG A 539 14.05 -13.05 -46.20
CA ARG A 539 14.40 -12.77 -47.60
C ARG A 539 15.50 -11.71 -47.68
N SER A 540 16.69 -12.11 -48.10
CA SER A 540 17.79 -11.19 -48.43
C SER A 540 17.60 -10.57 -49.84
N LYS A 541 18.58 -9.77 -50.30
CA LYS A 541 18.60 -9.25 -51.70
C LYS A 541 18.55 -10.38 -52.73
N ALA A 542 19.33 -11.45 -52.51
CA ALA A 542 19.53 -12.51 -53.48
C ALA A 542 18.61 -13.71 -53.23
N ASP A 543 18.51 -14.15 -51.97
CA ASP A 543 18.00 -15.49 -51.62
C ASP A 543 17.16 -15.50 -50.33
N TRP A 544 16.35 -16.55 -50.16
CA TRP A 544 15.72 -16.88 -48.87
C TRP A 544 16.70 -17.60 -47.94
N LEU A 545 16.62 -17.27 -46.65
CA LEU A 545 17.37 -17.85 -45.54
C LEU A 545 16.39 -18.45 -44.53
N LEU A 546 16.71 -19.63 -44.00
CA LEU A 546 15.93 -20.31 -42.98
C LEU A 546 16.76 -20.46 -41.72
N TYR A 547 16.29 -19.88 -40.62
CA TYR A 547 16.90 -19.97 -39.30
C TYR A 547 16.01 -20.79 -38.36
N ASP A 548 16.66 -21.58 -37.51
CA ASP A 548 16.02 -22.19 -36.33
C ASP A 548 15.56 -21.09 -35.35
N LYS A 549 14.29 -21.05 -34.94
CA LYS A 549 13.76 -19.98 -34.07
C LYS A 549 14.30 -20.04 -32.64
N ASP A 550 14.65 -21.23 -32.15
CA ASP A 550 15.11 -21.42 -30.77
C ASP A 550 16.61 -21.11 -30.65
N SER A 551 17.43 -21.44 -31.65
CA SER A 551 18.88 -21.22 -31.61
C SER A 551 19.40 -20.09 -32.50
N TYR A 552 18.56 -19.59 -33.43
CA TYR A 552 18.95 -18.71 -34.53
C TYR A 552 20.13 -19.22 -35.36
N THR A 553 20.37 -20.54 -35.37
CA THR A 553 21.33 -21.15 -36.29
C THR A 553 20.76 -21.16 -37.71
N LEU A 554 21.58 -20.75 -38.68
CA LEU A 554 21.22 -20.81 -40.09
C LEU A 554 21.14 -22.28 -40.54
N ARG A 555 19.95 -22.73 -40.95
CA ARG A 555 19.69 -24.10 -41.42
C ARG A 555 19.85 -24.24 -42.93
N SER A 556 19.42 -23.23 -43.68
CA SER A 556 19.49 -23.27 -45.14
C SER A 556 19.62 -21.87 -45.74
N ARG A 557 20.29 -21.79 -46.89
CA ARG A 557 20.52 -20.55 -47.64
C ARG A 557 20.43 -20.81 -49.15
N ASN A 558 20.43 -19.74 -49.94
CA ASN A 558 20.40 -19.80 -51.40
C ASN A 558 19.16 -20.52 -51.94
N LEU A 559 17.99 -20.17 -51.37
CA LEU A 559 16.69 -20.75 -51.68
C LEU A 559 15.88 -19.84 -52.63
N ASP A 560 15.26 -20.44 -53.65
CA ASP A 560 14.44 -19.74 -54.65
C ASP A 560 13.14 -19.23 -54.03
N SER A 561 12.43 -20.12 -53.34
CA SER A 561 11.27 -19.78 -52.52
C SER A 561 11.17 -20.66 -51.27
N LEU A 562 10.48 -20.14 -50.26
CA LEU A 562 10.35 -20.73 -48.94
C LEU A 562 8.96 -20.43 -48.41
N ASN A 563 8.27 -21.46 -47.91
CA ASN A 563 6.98 -21.31 -47.25
C ASN A 563 7.01 -22.00 -45.88
N LEU A 564 6.42 -21.38 -44.86
CA LEU A 564 6.25 -22.01 -43.56
C LEU A 564 4.88 -22.71 -43.53
N LEU A 565 4.87 -23.99 -43.15
CA LEU A 565 3.67 -24.83 -43.14
C LEU A 565 3.36 -25.25 -41.70
N GLY A 566 2.25 -24.73 -41.16
CA GLY A 566 1.89 -24.96 -39.76
C GLY A 566 2.96 -24.46 -38.80
N ASP A 567 3.04 -25.09 -37.64
CA ASP A 567 3.87 -24.62 -36.52
C ASP A 567 5.33 -25.06 -36.68
N TYR A 568 5.58 -26.25 -37.24
CA TYR A 568 6.88 -26.91 -37.16
C TYR A 568 7.59 -27.16 -38.49
N TYR A 569 6.94 -26.89 -39.63
CA TYR A 569 7.47 -27.31 -40.94
C TYR A 569 7.84 -26.10 -41.81
N ALA A 570 8.91 -26.25 -42.59
CA ALA A 570 9.29 -25.30 -43.64
C ALA A 570 9.42 -26.05 -44.97
N VAL A 571 8.75 -25.57 -46.02
CA VAL A 571 8.79 -26.11 -47.37
C VAL A 571 9.73 -25.25 -48.20
N MET A 572 10.86 -25.84 -48.58
CA MET A 572 11.91 -25.19 -49.37
C MET A 572 11.81 -25.64 -50.83
N TYR A 573 11.94 -24.69 -51.74
CA TYR A 573 12.04 -24.94 -53.18
C TYR A 573 13.42 -24.51 -53.66
N ARG A 574 14.12 -25.44 -54.32
CA ARG A 574 15.42 -25.19 -54.95
C ARG A 574 15.51 -25.92 -56.27
N ASN A 575 15.58 -25.18 -57.37
CA ASN A 575 15.42 -25.71 -58.73
C ASN A 575 14.12 -26.53 -58.83
N ASP A 576 14.22 -27.80 -59.20
CA ASP A 576 13.08 -28.73 -59.32
C ASP A 576 12.83 -29.58 -58.05
N SER A 577 13.55 -29.34 -56.97
CA SER A 577 13.43 -30.13 -55.72
C SER A 577 12.60 -29.40 -54.67
N VAL A 578 11.64 -30.12 -54.09
CA VAL A 578 10.84 -29.67 -52.94
C VAL A 578 11.28 -30.44 -51.71
N VAL A 579 11.65 -29.73 -50.65
CA VAL A 579 12.12 -30.33 -49.39
C VAL A 579 11.32 -29.78 -48.22
N VAL A 580 10.73 -30.66 -47.42
CA VAL A 580 10.13 -30.27 -46.13
C VAL A 580 11.19 -30.43 -45.03
N VAL A 581 11.55 -29.32 -44.41
CA VAL A 581 12.45 -29.26 -43.26
C VAL A 581 11.63 -29.33 -41.98
N THR A 582 12.06 -30.25 -41.12
CA THR A 582 11.57 -30.46 -39.75
C THR A 582 12.72 -30.16 -38.78
N ARG A 583 12.47 -30.17 -37.47
CA ARG A 583 13.52 -29.80 -36.50
C ARG A 583 14.77 -30.69 -36.57
N GLU A 584 14.62 -31.97 -36.93
CA GLU A 584 15.74 -32.93 -37.00
C GLU A 584 16.04 -33.44 -38.41
N LYS A 585 15.06 -33.46 -39.31
CA LYS A 585 15.17 -34.12 -40.62
C LYS A 585 14.70 -33.24 -41.77
N SER A 586 15.28 -33.47 -42.94
CA SER A 586 14.80 -32.95 -44.22
C SER A 586 14.17 -34.09 -45.03
N LEU A 587 12.93 -33.89 -45.49
CA LEU A 587 12.15 -34.85 -46.25
C LEU A 587 12.08 -34.37 -47.71
N LEU A 588 12.72 -35.11 -48.63
CA LEU A 588 12.63 -34.83 -50.06
C LEU A 588 11.27 -35.31 -50.59
N LEU A 589 10.53 -34.41 -51.24
CA LEU A 589 9.27 -34.74 -51.89
C LEU A 589 9.49 -35.18 -53.33
N SER A 590 8.75 -36.21 -53.72
CA SER A 590 8.66 -36.67 -55.12
C SER A 590 7.55 -35.92 -55.87
N SER A 591 7.67 -35.88 -57.21
CA SER A 591 6.64 -35.26 -58.06
C SER A 591 5.26 -35.91 -57.84
N GLY A 592 4.25 -35.09 -57.56
CA GLY A 592 2.86 -35.51 -57.34
C GLY A 592 2.44 -35.76 -55.89
N GLU A 593 3.38 -35.73 -54.93
CA GLU A 593 3.06 -35.88 -53.50
C GLU A 593 2.34 -34.63 -52.95
N LYS A 594 1.25 -34.83 -52.21
CA LYS A 594 0.46 -33.76 -51.59
C LYS A 594 0.76 -33.65 -50.10
N LEU A 595 0.91 -32.43 -49.62
CA LEU A 595 1.12 -32.10 -48.21
C LEU A 595 -0.18 -31.68 -47.54
N SER A 596 -0.41 -32.17 -46.32
CA SER A 596 -1.46 -31.67 -45.43
C SER A 596 -1.01 -31.77 -43.98
N LEU A 597 -1.69 -31.06 -43.08
CA LEU A 597 -1.42 -31.12 -41.64
C LEU A 597 -2.57 -31.82 -40.94
N LEU A 598 -2.20 -32.63 -39.95
CA LEU A 598 -3.11 -33.18 -38.97
C LEU A 598 -2.89 -32.43 -37.66
N SER A 599 -3.87 -31.63 -37.27
CA SER A 599 -3.83 -30.81 -36.06
C SER A 599 -5.15 -30.90 -35.27
N SER A 600 -5.06 -30.66 -33.97
CA SER A 600 -6.20 -30.52 -33.07
C SER A 600 -5.82 -29.50 -31.99
N VAL A 601 -6.81 -28.84 -31.40
CA VAL A 601 -6.59 -27.94 -30.25
C VAL A 601 -5.85 -28.70 -29.16
N ASN A 602 -4.78 -28.10 -28.61
CA ASN A 602 -3.92 -28.67 -27.57
C ASN A 602 -3.23 -30.01 -27.92
N ALA A 603 -2.98 -30.27 -29.20
CA ALA A 603 -2.25 -31.46 -29.63
C ALA A 603 -1.12 -31.12 -30.62
N SER A 604 -0.12 -32.00 -30.71
CA SER A 604 0.97 -31.87 -31.68
C SER A 604 0.44 -31.84 -33.13
N GLN A 605 1.02 -30.97 -33.97
CA GLN A 605 0.76 -30.99 -35.40
C GLN A 605 1.60 -32.09 -36.08
N TYR A 606 0.96 -32.96 -36.85
CA TYR A 606 1.62 -34.00 -37.63
C TYR A 606 1.56 -33.65 -39.12
N LEU A 607 2.63 -33.96 -39.85
CA LEU A 607 2.69 -33.77 -41.30
C LEU A 607 2.19 -35.03 -42.01
N ILE A 608 1.27 -34.86 -42.96
CA ILE A 608 0.82 -35.92 -43.86
C ILE A 608 1.40 -35.68 -45.25
N ILE A 609 2.10 -36.69 -45.78
CA ILE A 609 2.51 -36.76 -47.18
C ILE A 609 1.71 -37.87 -47.87
N ASP A 610 0.92 -37.49 -48.86
CA ASP A 610 0.03 -38.37 -49.63
C ASP A 610 0.56 -38.55 -51.06
N ASP A 611 0.91 -39.79 -51.42
CA ASP A 611 1.38 -40.15 -52.78
C ASP A 611 0.24 -40.66 -53.70
N GLY A 612 -1.00 -40.61 -53.23
CA GLY A 612 -2.19 -41.13 -53.91
C GLY A 612 -2.44 -42.63 -53.72
N ARG A 613 -1.44 -43.40 -53.27
CA ARG A 613 -1.58 -44.84 -52.95
C ARG A 613 -1.59 -45.09 -51.44
N LYS A 614 -0.78 -44.36 -50.69
CA LYS A 614 -0.66 -44.45 -49.23
C LYS A 614 -0.37 -43.07 -48.64
N LYS A 615 -0.74 -42.90 -47.37
CA LYS A 615 -0.43 -41.71 -46.59
C LYS A 615 0.68 -42.03 -45.59
N ARG A 616 1.62 -41.11 -45.45
CA ARG A 616 2.69 -41.15 -44.44
C ARG A 616 2.47 -40.02 -43.44
N ILE A 617 2.47 -40.35 -42.16
CA ILE A 617 2.32 -39.39 -41.06
C ILE A 617 3.68 -39.22 -40.39
N TYR A 618 4.14 -37.99 -40.26
CA TYR A 618 5.39 -37.63 -39.61
C TYR A 618 5.12 -36.76 -38.38
N ASN A 619 5.89 -36.97 -37.31
CA ASN A 619 5.85 -36.11 -36.13
C ASN A 619 6.59 -34.76 -36.38
N PRO A 620 6.54 -33.78 -35.46
CA PRO A 620 7.26 -32.51 -35.61
C PRO A 620 8.78 -32.63 -35.79
N MET A 621 9.39 -33.74 -35.37
CA MET A 621 10.82 -34.03 -35.58
C MET A 621 11.10 -34.65 -36.96
N GLY A 622 10.08 -34.89 -37.79
CA GLY A 622 10.21 -35.54 -39.10
C GLY A 622 10.40 -37.04 -39.04
N GLN A 623 10.10 -37.68 -37.91
CA GLN A 623 10.12 -39.15 -37.78
C GLN A 623 8.81 -39.72 -38.30
N LEU A 624 8.87 -40.82 -39.05
CA LEU A 624 7.71 -41.50 -39.61
C LEU A 624 6.95 -42.22 -38.49
N VAL A 625 5.72 -41.80 -38.21
CA VAL A 625 4.82 -42.37 -37.21
C VAL A 625 3.96 -43.49 -37.78
N PHE A 626 3.45 -43.28 -39.00
CA PHE A 626 2.57 -44.25 -39.66
C PHE A 626 2.74 -44.19 -41.19
N SER A 627 2.61 -45.33 -41.86
CA SER A 627 2.63 -45.43 -43.32
C SER A 627 1.66 -46.51 -43.78
N GLY A 628 0.64 -46.15 -44.56
CA GLY A 628 -0.36 -47.08 -45.07
C GLY A 628 -1.68 -46.42 -45.47
N THR A 629 -2.74 -47.22 -45.54
CA THR A 629 -4.12 -46.75 -45.73
C THR A 629 -4.86 -46.72 -44.39
N TYR A 630 -5.69 -45.69 -44.20
CA TYR A 630 -6.54 -45.48 -43.04
C TYR A 630 -7.73 -44.60 -43.44
N ASP A 631 -8.82 -44.71 -42.69
CA ASP A 631 -10.06 -43.94 -42.93
C ASP A 631 -9.93 -42.53 -42.36
N ASP A 632 -9.42 -42.41 -41.14
CA ASP A 632 -9.24 -41.16 -40.40
C ASP A 632 -8.05 -41.26 -39.42
N ALA A 633 -7.44 -40.15 -39.09
CA ALA A 633 -6.37 -40.03 -38.11
C ALA A 633 -6.61 -38.77 -37.28
N LYS A 634 -6.44 -38.85 -35.95
CA LYS A 634 -6.65 -37.72 -35.04
C LYS A 634 -5.62 -37.71 -33.91
N PRO A 635 -5.02 -36.56 -33.57
CA PRO A 635 -4.17 -36.45 -32.39
C PRO A 635 -4.96 -36.76 -31.10
N LEU A 636 -4.30 -37.39 -30.13
CA LEU A 636 -4.81 -37.69 -28.80
C LEU A 636 -3.79 -37.19 -27.76
N GLY A 637 -3.93 -35.93 -27.36
CA GLY A 637 -2.93 -35.27 -26.52
C GLY A 637 -1.60 -35.03 -27.26
N PRO A 638 -0.51 -34.74 -26.53
CA PRO A 638 0.76 -34.32 -27.13
C PRO A 638 1.54 -35.47 -27.81
N HIS A 639 1.37 -36.71 -27.34
CA HIS A 639 2.26 -37.82 -27.70
C HIS A 639 1.58 -38.98 -28.42
N TYR A 640 0.26 -38.93 -28.65
CA TYR A 640 -0.49 -40.06 -29.20
C TYR A 640 -1.33 -39.67 -30.41
N ILE A 641 -1.54 -40.63 -31.31
CA ILE A 641 -2.44 -40.50 -32.45
C ILE A 641 -3.43 -41.66 -32.44
N VAL A 642 -4.71 -41.34 -32.59
CA VAL A 642 -5.76 -42.31 -32.88
C VAL A 642 -5.84 -42.52 -34.39
N ILE A 643 -5.60 -43.75 -34.82
CA ILE A 643 -5.76 -44.15 -36.22
C ILE A 643 -7.03 -44.98 -36.36
N SER A 644 -7.86 -44.63 -37.35
CA SER A 644 -9.08 -45.35 -37.71
C SER A 644 -8.84 -46.18 -38.97
N GLN A 645 -9.00 -47.51 -38.88
CA GLN A 645 -8.88 -48.44 -40.00
C GLN A 645 -10.12 -49.34 -40.04
N ARG A 646 -10.80 -49.37 -41.19
CA ARG A 646 -12.05 -50.13 -41.39
C ARG A 646 -13.08 -49.83 -40.31
N GLY A 647 -13.20 -48.56 -39.91
CA GLY A 647 -14.11 -48.10 -38.86
C GLY A 647 -13.71 -48.42 -37.42
N ARG A 648 -12.57 -49.07 -37.18
CA ARG A 648 -12.06 -49.38 -35.83
C ARG A 648 -10.86 -48.52 -35.48
N LYS A 649 -10.76 -48.12 -34.21
CA LYS A 649 -9.76 -47.19 -33.69
C LYS A 649 -8.68 -47.89 -32.90
N GLY A 650 -7.44 -47.43 -33.04
CA GLY A 650 -6.27 -47.84 -32.27
C GLY A 650 -5.40 -46.62 -31.90
N ILE A 651 -4.41 -46.82 -31.03
CA ILE A 651 -3.51 -45.76 -30.55
C ILE A 651 -2.08 -46.07 -30.97
N LEU A 652 -1.42 -45.07 -31.53
CA LEU A 652 0.02 -45.06 -31.81
C LEU A 652 0.70 -43.98 -30.96
N SER A 653 1.95 -44.19 -30.55
CA SER A 653 2.79 -43.11 -30.05
C SER A 653 3.41 -42.28 -31.17
N ASP A 654 3.83 -41.06 -30.84
CA ASP A 654 4.67 -40.19 -31.66
C ASP A 654 6.03 -40.82 -32.06
N SER A 655 6.47 -41.84 -31.34
CA SER A 655 7.62 -42.70 -31.64
C SER A 655 7.29 -43.94 -32.49
N ALA A 656 6.11 -43.97 -33.12
CA ALA A 656 5.62 -45.07 -33.97
C ALA A 656 5.36 -46.41 -33.25
N GLN A 657 5.26 -46.42 -31.92
CA GLN A 657 4.89 -47.62 -31.16
C GLN A 657 3.38 -47.85 -31.23
N VAL A 658 2.96 -49.05 -31.63
CA VAL A 658 1.55 -49.45 -31.54
C VAL A 658 1.20 -49.73 -30.09
N LEU A 659 0.39 -48.86 -29.47
CA LEU A 659 -0.05 -49.00 -28.08
C LEU A 659 -1.34 -49.81 -27.98
N LEU A 660 -2.32 -49.49 -28.83
CA LEU A 660 -3.55 -50.26 -28.99
C LEU A 660 -3.78 -50.51 -30.48
N ARG A 661 -4.08 -51.75 -30.85
CA ARG A 661 -4.45 -52.10 -32.23
C ARG A 661 -5.81 -51.50 -32.58
N ALA A 662 -6.08 -51.35 -33.89
CA ALA A 662 -7.34 -50.83 -34.40
C ALA A 662 -8.50 -51.83 -34.20
N GLU A 663 -9.02 -51.88 -32.98
CA GLU A 663 -10.08 -52.81 -32.58
C GLU A 663 -11.14 -52.20 -31.64
N TYR A 664 -11.15 -50.88 -31.44
CA TYR A 664 -12.13 -50.19 -30.58
C TYR A 664 -13.14 -49.38 -31.40
N ASP A 665 -14.36 -49.23 -30.90
CA ASP A 665 -15.40 -48.40 -31.51
C ASP A 665 -15.15 -46.91 -31.26
N ALA A 666 -14.73 -46.58 -30.04
CA ALA A 666 -14.31 -45.24 -29.66
C ALA A 666 -13.12 -45.28 -28.71
N ILE A 667 -12.28 -44.25 -28.79
CA ILE A 667 -11.16 -43.98 -27.92
C ILE A 667 -11.24 -42.49 -27.61
N ALA A 668 -11.24 -42.12 -26.34
CA ALA A 668 -11.35 -40.73 -25.91
C ALA A 668 -10.41 -40.45 -24.73
N ASN A 669 -9.81 -39.26 -24.73
CA ASN A 669 -8.97 -38.84 -23.62
C ASN A 669 -9.78 -38.77 -22.33
N TYR A 670 -9.18 -39.18 -21.22
CA TYR A 670 -9.76 -39.15 -19.89
C TYR A 670 -8.79 -38.45 -18.91
N GLN A 671 -9.20 -38.27 -17.66
CA GLN A 671 -8.39 -37.59 -16.65
C GLN A 671 -7.12 -38.39 -16.31
N ASP A 672 -6.09 -37.68 -15.81
CA ASP A 672 -4.86 -38.24 -15.25
C ASP A 672 -4.08 -39.19 -16.18
N GLY A 673 -4.06 -38.88 -17.49
CA GLY A 673 -3.34 -39.66 -18.50
C GLY A 673 -4.02 -40.99 -18.87
N PHE A 674 -5.19 -41.29 -18.29
CA PHE A 674 -5.99 -42.41 -18.71
C PHE A 674 -6.75 -42.10 -20.00
N VAL A 675 -7.05 -43.15 -20.76
CA VAL A 675 -7.83 -43.10 -21.98
C VAL A 675 -9.01 -44.04 -21.82
N SER A 676 -10.21 -43.53 -22.05
CA SER A 676 -11.43 -44.34 -22.05
C SER A 676 -11.54 -45.11 -23.36
N LEU A 677 -11.82 -46.41 -23.24
CA LEU A 677 -11.94 -47.35 -24.35
C LEU A 677 -13.40 -47.79 -24.49
N LEU A 678 -13.97 -47.74 -25.70
CA LEU A 678 -15.28 -48.29 -26.00
C LEU A 678 -15.14 -49.44 -27.00
N LYS A 679 -15.58 -50.64 -26.61
CA LYS A 679 -15.63 -51.82 -27.49
C LYS A 679 -16.95 -52.55 -27.26
N ASN A 680 -17.71 -52.79 -28.31
CA ASN A 680 -19.00 -53.50 -28.28
C ASN A 680 -19.98 -52.89 -27.25
N LYS A 681 -20.07 -51.55 -27.20
CA LYS A 681 -20.88 -50.78 -26.22
C LYS A 681 -20.48 -50.94 -24.75
N LYS A 682 -19.28 -51.46 -24.48
CA LYS A 682 -18.72 -51.59 -23.13
C LYS A 682 -17.47 -50.73 -22.97
N PHE A 683 -17.28 -50.22 -21.77
CA PHE A 683 -16.20 -49.31 -21.38
C PHE A 683 -15.05 -50.09 -20.74
N GLY A 684 -13.83 -49.67 -21.11
CA GLY A 684 -12.56 -50.09 -20.55
C GLY A 684 -11.67 -48.86 -20.34
N LEU A 685 -10.46 -49.08 -19.86
CA LEU A 685 -9.54 -48.01 -19.49
C LEU A 685 -8.11 -48.40 -19.85
N TYR A 686 -7.32 -47.45 -20.35
CA TYR A 686 -5.91 -47.67 -20.67
C TYR A 686 -5.05 -46.51 -20.18
N ASN A 687 -3.91 -46.81 -19.60
CA ASN A 687 -2.88 -45.85 -19.27
C ASN A 687 -1.50 -46.51 -19.42
N LYS A 688 -0.66 -45.92 -20.27
CA LYS A 688 0.66 -46.49 -20.57
C LYS A 688 1.64 -46.28 -19.42
N GLU A 689 1.59 -45.10 -18.81
CA GLU A 689 2.46 -44.64 -17.74
C GLU A 689 2.23 -45.47 -16.46
N ALA A 690 0.97 -45.68 -16.09
CA ALA A 690 0.55 -46.54 -14.99
C ALA A 690 0.61 -48.04 -15.33
N LYS A 691 0.88 -48.40 -16.60
CA LYS A 691 0.85 -49.78 -17.12
C LYS A 691 -0.48 -50.50 -16.88
N VAL A 692 -1.58 -49.77 -16.94
CA VAL A 692 -2.94 -50.29 -16.70
C VAL A 692 -3.66 -50.49 -18.03
N LEU A 693 -4.23 -51.68 -18.21
CA LEU A 693 -5.18 -51.97 -19.28
C LEU A 693 -6.35 -52.75 -18.70
N ILE A 694 -7.47 -52.08 -18.53
CA ILE A 694 -8.75 -52.66 -18.12
C ILE A 694 -9.58 -52.90 -19.39
N SER A 695 -9.90 -54.17 -19.66
CA SER A 695 -10.68 -54.55 -20.83
C SER A 695 -12.08 -53.93 -20.83
N ALA A 696 -12.60 -53.69 -22.03
CA ALA A 696 -13.91 -53.09 -22.21
C ALA A 696 -15.06 -54.06 -21.90
N GLU A 697 -15.52 -54.06 -20.65
CA GLU A 697 -16.62 -54.93 -20.17
C GLU A 697 -17.67 -54.21 -19.29
N TYR A 698 -17.48 -52.92 -19.00
CA TYR A 698 -18.32 -52.15 -18.08
C TYR A 698 -19.35 -51.27 -18.78
N GLU A 699 -20.41 -50.89 -18.07
CA GLU A 699 -21.54 -50.15 -18.64
C GLU A 699 -21.32 -48.63 -18.71
N LYS A 700 -20.41 -48.11 -17.88
CA LYS A 700 -20.01 -46.70 -17.81
C LYS A 700 -18.50 -46.56 -17.71
N ASN A 701 -18.01 -45.33 -17.86
CA ASN A 701 -16.61 -44.98 -17.63
C ASN A 701 -16.13 -45.46 -16.25
N ILE A 702 -14.87 -45.87 -16.20
CA ILE A 702 -14.21 -46.38 -14.99
C ILE A 702 -13.55 -45.19 -14.28
N HIS A 703 -13.78 -45.07 -12.98
CA HIS A 703 -13.23 -44.01 -12.14
C HIS A 703 -12.17 -44.58 -11.20
N ARG A 704 -11.16 -43.79 -10.85
CA ARG A 704 -10.13 -44.22 -9.90
C ARG A 704 -10.67 -44.13 -8.46
N TYR A 705 -10.43 -45.16 -7.66
CA TYR A 705 -10.71 -45.14 -6.22
C TYR A 705 -9.44 -44.78 -5.43
N ASN A 706 -8.33 -45.45 -5.74
CA ASN A 706 -6.99 -45.16 -5.24
C ASN A 706 -5.93 -45.64 -6.26
N ASP A 707 -4.69 -45.86 -5.86
CA ASP A 707 -3.59 -46.25 -6.75
C ASP A 707 -3.77 -47.63 -7.41
N TRP A 708 -4.57 -48.51 -6.82
CA TRP A 708 -4.66 -49.91 -7.26
C TRP A 708 -6.10 -50.41 -7.46
N ALA A 709 -7.10 -49.65 -7.02
CA ALA A 709 -8.52 -49.95 -7.16
C ALA A 709 -9.26 -48.89 -7.97
N PHE A 710 -10.28 -49.33 -8.72
CA PHE A 710 -11.10 -48.53 -9.60
C PHE A 710 -12.58 -48.84 -9.39
N ILE A 711 -13.43 -47.82 -9.51
CA ILE A 711 -14.89 -47.93 -9.48
C ILE A 711 -15.38 -48.21 -10.91
N ALA A 712 -16.11 -49.31 -11.07
CA ALA A 712 -16.71 -49.68 -12.34
C ALA A 712 -18.21 -50.02 -12.16
N MET A 713 -18.95 -50.09 -13.28
CA MET A 713 -20.39 -50.36 -13.27
C MET A 713 -20.75 -51.60 -14.10
N LYS A 714 -21.54 -52.49 -13.51
CA LYS A 714 -22.08 -53.70 -14.14
C LYS A 714 -23.47 -53.97 -13.60
N ARG A 715 -24.45 -54.23 -14.49
CA ARG A 715 -25.86 -54.44 -14.13
C ARG A 715 -26.43 -53.28 -13.30
N ASP A 716 -26.17 -52.04 -13.72
CA ASP A 716 -26.60 -50.80 -13.05
C ASP A 716 -26.13 -50.61 -11.59
N LYS A 717 -25.17 -51.42 -11.13
CA LYS A 717 -24.56 -51.31 -9.80
C LYS A 717 -23.06 -51.08 -9.89
N LEU A 718 -22.53 -50.35 -8.91
CA LEU A 718 -21.11 -50.07 -8.75
C LEU A 718 -20.40 -51.17 -7.97
N GLY A 719 -19.13 -51.38 -8.30
CA GLY A 719 -18.21 -52.24 -7.58
C GLY A 719 -16.76 -51.78 -7.78
N LEU A 720 -15.85 -52.27 -6.94
CA LEU A 720 -14.42 -52.01 -7.08
C LEU A 720 -13.73 -53.14 -7.83
N ILE A 721 -12.78 -52.75 -8.68
CA ILE A 721 -11.93 -53.66 -9.47
C ILE A 721 -10.47 -53.27 -9.32
N SER A 722 -9.57 -54.24 -9.48
CA SER A 722 -8.11 -54.00 -9.44
C SER A 722 -7.62 -53.41 -10.77
N GLN A 723 -6.37 -52.91 -10.77
CA GLN A 723 -5.66 -52.56 -12.01
C GLN A 723 -5.52 -53.70 -13.03
N ASN A 724 -5.60 -54.95 -12.58
CA ASN A 724 -5.57 -56.15 -13.42
C ASN A 724 -6.98 -56.58 -13.86
N ASN A 725 -8.00 -55.76 -13.58
CA ASN A 725 -9.41 -56.04 -13.83
C ASN A 725 -9.98 -57.19 -12.97
N ASP A 726 -9.40 -57.46 -11.80
CA ASP A 726 -9.95 -58.44 -10.85
C ASP A 726 -11.07 -57.79 -10.03
N GLN A 727 -12.19 -58.49 -9.85
CA GLN A 727 -13.29 -58.00 -9.02
C GLN A 727 -12.90 -57.99 -7.53
N LEU A 728 -12.84 -56.80 -6.92
CA LEU A 728 -12.54 -56.60 -5.49
C LEU A 728 -13.80 -56.62 -4.62
N THR A 729 -14.93 -56.12 -5.14
CA THR A 729 -16.25 -56.19 -4.48
C THR A 729 -17.31 -56.71 -5.43
N ASP A 730 -18.44 -57.16 -4.88
CA ASP A 730 -19.63 -57.35 -5.69
C ASP A 730 -20.10 -56.02 -6.31
N PHE A 731 -20.72 -56.11 -7.48
CA PHE A 731 -21.44 -55.01 -8.12
C PHE A 731 -22.83 -54.92 -7.51
N ALA A 732 -22.91 -54.33 -6.32
CA ALA A 732 -24.14 -54.27 -5.52
C ALA A 732 -24.49 -52.85 -5.02
N TYR A 733 -23.61 -51.87 -5.26
CA TYR A 733 -23.70 -50.56 -4.62
C TYR A 733 -24.29 -49.50 -5.55
N ASP A 734 -25.06 -48.58 -4.98
CA ASP A 734 -25.58 -47.40 -5.68
C ASP A 734 -24.51 -46.30 -5.77
N GLU A 735 -23.67 -46.19 -4.74
CA GLU A 735 -22.63 -45.17 -4.62
C GLU A 735 -21.41 -45.75 -3.89
N ILE A 736 -20.21 -45.31 -4.25
CA ILE A 736 -18.95 -45.68 -3.59
C ILE A 736 -18.11 -44.41 -3.41
N MET A 737 -17.70 -44.13 -2.18
CA MET A 737 -16.83 -43.01 -1.81
C MET A 737 -15.55 -43.52 -1.12
N TYR A 738 -14.46 -42.79 -1.30
CA TYR A 738 -13.19 -43.09 -0.65
C TYR A 738 -13.26 -42.80 0.85
N TRP A 739 -12.84 -43.77 1.67
CA TRP A 739 -12.70 -43.63 3.13
C TRP A 739 -11.29 -43.97 3.61
N SER A 740 -10.71 -45.02 3.05
CA SER A 740 -9.29 -45.38 3.16
C SER A 740 -8.90 -46.32 2.02
N ASP A 741 -7.64 -46.75 2.00
CA ASP A 741 -7.14 -47.67 0.96
C ASP A 741 -7.73 -49.07 1.00
N SER A 742 -8.34 -49.51 2.11
CA SER A 742 -8.90 -50.86 2.26
C SER A 742 -10.38 -50.88 2.67
N VAL A 743 -10.93 -49.73 3.07
CA VAL A 743 -12.32 -49.56 3.48
C VAL A 743 -12.95 -48.47 2.64
N ALA A 744 -14.09 -48.78 2.01
CA ALA A 744 -14.87 -47.85 1.22
C ALA A 744 -16.19 -47.51 1.93
N LEU A 745 -16.65 -46.27 1.73
CA LEU A 745 -18.03 -45.89 2.02
C LEU A 745 -18.88 -46.38 0.86
N VAL A 746 -19.77 -47.32 1.13
CA VAL A 746 -20.66 -47.92 0.11
C VAL A 746 -22.10 -47.63 0.47
N LYS A 747 -22.92 -47.32 -0.54
CA LYS A 747 -24.33 -47.03 -0.37
C LYS A 747 -25.20 -48.12 -1.02
N THR A 748 -26.14 -48.64 -0.26
CA THR A 748 -27.15 -49.61 -0.72
C THR A 748 -28.49 -49.21 -0.11
N ASP A 749 -29.54 -49.15 -0.93
CA ASP A 749 -30.92 -48.86 -0.49
C ASP A 749 -31.00 -47.60 0.40
N TYR A 750 -30.33 -46.53 -0.05
CA TYR A 750 -30.26 -45.22 0.63
C TYR A 750 -29.50 -45.20 1.97
N ARG A 751 -28.84 -46.29 2.38
CA ARG A 751 -28.02 -46.36 3.58
C ARG A 751 -26.55 -46.52 3.23
N TRP A 752 -25.70 -45.79 3.94
CA TRP A 752 -24.26 -45.91 3.89
C TRP A 752 -23.75 -46.96 4.88
N SER A 753 -22.69 -47.65 4.47
CA SER A 753 -21.95 -48.61 5.26
C SER A 753 -20.44 -48.46 4.99
N LEU A 754 -19.63 -48.78 6.00
CA LEU A 754 -18.19 -48.92 5.85
C LEU A 754 -17.88 -50.37 5.48
N TYR A 755 -17.40 -50.60 4.27
CA TYR A 755 -17.10 -51.94 3.77
C TYR A 755 -15.62 -52.11 3.53
N ASN A 756 -15.00 -53.06 4.22
CA ASN A 756 -13.62 -53.44 4.00
C ASN A 756 -13.54 -54.45 2.84
N PHE A 757 -13.04 -54.00 1.70
CA PHE A 757 -13.02 -54.81 0.48
C PHE A 757 -11.81 -55.76 0.39
N GLN A 758 -10.87 -55.68 1.33
CA GLN A 758 -9.78 -56.68 1.44
C GLN A 758 -10.21 -57.89 2.27
N SER A 759 -10.80 -57.66 3.44
CA SER A 759 -11.34 -58.70 4.33
C SER A 759 -12.75 -59.17 3.93
N LYS A 760 -13.43 -58.43 3.04
CA LYS A 760 -14.81 -58.65 2.62
C LYS A 760 -15.81 -58.59 3.77
N GLN A 761 -15.63 -57.64 4.68
CA GLN A 761 -16.46 -57.45 5.88
C GLN A 761 -17.05 -56.04 5.93
N THR A 762 -18.32 -55.96 6.29
CA THR A 762 -18.95 -54.69 6.71
C THR A 762 -18.44 -54.35 8.12
N ILE A 763 -17.77 -53.21 8.26
CA ILE A 763 -17.25 -52.69 9.53
C ILE A 763 -18.35 -51.93 10.28
N ASP A 764 -19.18 -51.19 9.57
CA ASP A 764 -20.23 -50.34 10.13
C ASP A 764 -21.36 -50.14 9.12
N GLU A 765 -22.60 -49.96 9.58
CA GLU A 765 -23.80 -49.90 8.73
C GLU A 765 -24.91 -49.03 9.33
N GLY A 766 -25.95 -48.74 8.53
CA GLY A 766 -27.13 -48.01 8.99
C GLY A 766 -26.96 -46.49 9.05
N ILE A 767 -25.90 -45.96 8.42
CA ILE A 767 -25.67 -44.52 8.30
C ILE A 767 -26.65 -43.95 7.26
N LYS A 768 -27.50 -42.99 7.65
CA LYS A 768 -28.45 -42.32 6.74
C LYS A 768 -27.75 -41.31 5.85
N THR A 769 -27.01 -40.41 6.48
CA THR A 769 -26.24 -39.35 5.84
C THR A 769 -24.88 -39.24 6.53
N LEU A 770 -23.91 -38.72 5.80
CA LEU A 770 -22.58 -38.42 6.32
C LEU A 770 -22.07 -37.13 5.68
N GLN A 771 -21.25 -36.40 6.43
CA GLN A 771 -20.53 -35.23 5.96
C GLN A 771 -19.07 -35.35 6.42
N ILE A 772 -18.13 -35.31 5.47
CA ILE A 772 -16.70 -35.25 5.79
C ILE A 772 -16.40 -33.84 6.29
N VAL A 773 -15.91 -33.73 7.53
CA VAL A 773 -15.63 -32.44 8.20
C VAL A 773 -14.15 -32.20 8.50
N ALA A 774 -13.33 -33.23 8.37
CA ALA A 774 -11.89 -33.12 8.37
C ALA A 774 -11.30 -34.20 7.47
N HIS A 775 -10.39 -33.82 6.58
CA HIS A 775 -9.58 -34.78 5.83
C HIS A 775 -8.13 -34.33 5.71
N ASN A 776 -7.21 -35.27 5.86
CA ASN A 776 -5.81 -35.12 5.47
C ASN A 776 -5.30 -36.46 4.91
N ASN A 777 -4.00 -36.53 4.59
CA ASN A 777 -3.40 -37.74 4.02
C ASN A 777 -3.45 -38.97 4.94
N GLU A 778 -3.67 -38.80 6.25
CA GLU A 778 -3.69 -39.88 7.24
C GLU A 778 -5.09 -40.20 7.77
N GLU A 779 -6.01 -39.24 7.78
CA GLU A 779 -7.27 -39.37 8.48
C GLU A 779 -8.44 -38.64 7.80
N GLN A 780 -9.59 -39.31 7.78
CA GLN A 780 -10.89 -38.74 7.46
C GLN A 780 -11.80 -38.82 8.66
N ILE A 781 -12.50 -37.72 8.95
CA ILE A 781 -13.50 -37.64 10.00
C ILE A 781 -14.83 -37.22 9.39
N ALA A 782 -15.87 -37.97 9.72
CA ALA A 782 -17.23 -37.74 9.25
C ALA A 782 -18.20 -37.55 10.41
N ILE A 783 -19.04 -36.52 10.31
CA ILE A 783 -20.27 -36.43 11.08
C ILE A 783 -21.30 -37.34 10.40
N VAL A 784 -21.95 -38.21 11.15
CA VAL A 784 -22.87 -39.23 10.63
C VAL A 784 -24.23 -39.15 11.31
N LEU A 785 -25.30 -39.31 10.54
CA LEU A 785 -26.66 -39.41 11.06
C LEU A 785 -27.16 -40.86 11.01
N ARG A 786 -27.76 -41.32 12.10
CA ARG A 786 -28.45 -42.63 12.21
C ARG A 786 -29.89 -42.46 12.68
N ASP A 787 -30.60 -43.57 12.80
CA ASP A 787 -31.94 -43.57 13.42
C ASP A 787 -31.92 -43.10 14.87
N THR A 788 -30.79 -43.26 15.56
CA THR A 788 -30.60 -42.87 16.97
C THR A 788 -30.09 -41.44 17.16
N GLY A 789 -29.69 -40.73 16.10
CA GLY A 789 -29.15 -39.37 16.15
C GLY A 789 -27.81 -39.19 15.42
N TYR A 790 -27.19 -38.04 15.65
CA TYR A 790 -25.89 -37.65 15.09
C TYR A 790 -24.73 -38.16 15.96
N GLY A 791 -23.61 -38.51 15.31
CA GLY A 791 -22.35 -38.94 15.91
C GLY A 791 -21.17 -38.66 14.99
N VAL A 792 -19.97 -39.12 15.38
CA VAL A 792 -18.73 -38.84 14.65
C VAL A 792 -17.88 -40.10 14.50
N LEU A 793 -17.43 -40.36 13.26
CA LEU A 793 -16.56 -41.47 12.90
C LEU A 793 -15.23 -40.96 12.34
N SER A 794 -14.17 -41.70 12.57
CA SER A 794 -12.86 -41.52 11.96
C SER A 794 -12.39 -42.84 11.33
N ASN A 795 -11.77 -42.75 10.16
CA ASN A 795 -11.17 -43.93 9.51
C ASN A 795 -9.97 -44.51 10.28
N ARG A 796 -9.38 -43.73 11.20
CA ARG A 796 -8.23 -44.10 12.03
C ARG A 796 -8.59 -44.40 13.48
N ARG A 797 -9.45 -43.57 14.08
CA ARG A 797 -9.85 -43.66 15.51
C ARG A 797 -11.14 -44.45 15.70
N GLY A 798 -11.84 -44.80 14.63
CA GLY A 798 -13.14 -45.47 14.71
C GLY A 798 -14.22 -44.53 15.21
N LYS A 799 -15.06 -44.98 16.14
CA LYS A 799 -16.15 -44.17 16.69
C LYS A 799 -15.63 -43.16 17.71
N ILE A 800 -15.68 -41.87 17.36
CA ILE A 800 -15.28 -40.75 18.23
C ILE A 800 -16.46 -40.35 19.13
N ILE A 801 -17.62 -40.08 18.52
CA ILE A 801 -18.86 -39.72 19.23
C ILE A 801 -19.96 -40.70 18.86
N SER A 802 -20.65 -41.25 19.86
CA SER A 802 -21.79 -42.16 19.60
C SER A 802 -22.97 -41.41 19.00
N ALA A 803 -23.65 -42.05 18.04
CA ALA A 803 -24.74 -41.47 17.27
C ALA A 803 -26.05 -41.36 18.10
N THR A 804 -26.04 -40.52 19.13
CA THR A 804 -27.14 -40.38 20.11
C THR A 804 -27.54 -38.92 20.37
N TYR A 805 -26.95 -37.99 19.62
CA TYR A 805 -27.19 -36.56 19.74
C TYR A 805 -28.28 -36.10 18.77
N ASN A 806 -28.99 -35.04 19.14
CA ASN A 806 -29.98 -34.41 18.28
C ASN A 806 -29.32 -33.75 17.08
N ASP A 807 -28.14 -33.15 17.30
CA ASP A 807 -27.26 -32.63 16.24
C ASP A 807 -25.78 -32.67 16.65
N VAL A 808 -24.89 -32.67 15.67
CA VAL A 808 -23.44 -32.48 15.86
C VAL A 808 -22.90 -31.62 14.72
N ILE A 809 -22.21 -30.53 15.05
CA ILE A 809 -21.54 -29.64 14.08
C ILE A 809 -20.06 -29.45 14.42
N ASN A 810 -19.22 -29.17 13.42
CA ASN A 810 -17.82 -28.80 13.63
C ASN A 810 -17.70 -27.27 13.81
N VAL A 811 -17.41 -26.83 15.03
CA VAL A 811 -17.16 -25.41 15.35
C VAL A 811 -15.66 -25.09 15.41
N GLY A 812 -14.80 -26.09 15.24
CA GLY A 812 -13.35 -25.94 15.08
C GLY A 812 -12.94 -25.83 13.62
N THR A 813 -11.63 -25.86 13.35
CA THR A 813 -11.13 -25.87 11.97
C THR A 813 -11.13 -27.29 11.40
N GLU A 814 -10.87 -27.42 10.10
CA GLU A 814 -10.65 -28.73 9.49
C GLU A 814 -9.45 -29.47 10.11
N ALA A 815 -8.37 -28.76 10.43
CA ALA A 815 -7.16 -29.33 11.02
C ALA A 815 -7.31 -29.62 12.53
N GLU A 816 -8.10 -28.81 13.22
CA GLU A 816 -8.37 -28.91 14.66
C GLU A 816 -9.90 -28.87 14.89
N PRO A 817 -10.63 -29.96 14.56
CA PRO A 817 -12.07 -29.99 14.67
C PRO A 817 -12.48 -30.04 16.14
N ILE A 818 -13.54 -29.29 16.44
CA ILE A 818 -14.20 -29.28 17.74
C ILE A 818 -15.67 -29.56 17.48
N PHE A 819 -16.18 -30.64 18.05
CA PHE A 819 -17.56 -31.06 17.81
C PHE A 819 -18.46 -30.46 18.86
N PHE A 820 -19.34 -29.55 18.44
CA PHE A 820 -20.48 -29.08 19.20
C PHE A 820 -21.57 -30.15 19.07
N ALA A 821 -21.80 -30.92 20.13
CA ALA A 821 -22.81 -31.97 20.17
C ALA A 821 -23.97 -31.54 21.06
N GLU A 822 -25.17 -31.54 20.49
CA GLU A 822 -26.38 -31.02 21.12
C GLU A 822 -27.36 -32.14 21.48
N LYS A 823 -27.94 -32.02 22.67
CA LYS A 823 -29.03 -32.89 23.13
C LYS A 823 -30.16 -32.05 23.73
N HIS A 824 -31.36 -32.19 23.16
CA HIS A 824 -32.55 -31.49 23.59
C HIS A 824 -33.32 -32.32 24.62
N ILE A 825 -33.56 -31.75 25.79
CA ILE A 825 -34.38 -32.34 26.85
C ILE A 825 -35.76 -31.66 26.80
N ALA A 826 -36.66 -32.23 26.01
CA ALA A 826 -37.98 -31.65 25.74
C ALA A 826 -38.82 -31.45 27.01
N GLU A 827 -38.66 -32.31 28.03
CA GLU A 827 -39.42 -32.22 29.28
C GLU A 827 -39.00 -31.02 30.15
N ALA A 828 -37.75 -30.55 29.97
CA ALA A 828 -37.19 -29.44 30.73
C ALA A 828 -37.09 -28.14 29.90
N ASP A 829 -37.36 -28.21 28.59
CA ASP A 829 -37.16 -27.11 27.63
C ASP A 829 -35.72 -26.55 27.69
N LEU A 830 -34.75 -27.47 27.70
CA LEU A 830 -33.31 -27.17 27.82
C LEU A 830 -32.50 -27.90 26.77
N TYR A 831 -31.47 -27.22 26.28
CA TYR A 831 -30.44 -27.78 25.40
C TYR A 831 -29.16 -28.04 26.21
N ILE A 832 -28.68 -29.29 26.18
CA ILE A 832 -27.36 -29.63 26.71
C ILE A 832 -26.38 -29.69 25.54
N VAL A 833 -25.39 -28.80 25.59
CA VAL A 833 -24.31 -28.73 24.60
C VAL A 833 -23.03 -29.26 25.23
N ILE A 834 -22.37 -30.19 24.55
CA ILE A 834 -21.07 -30.72 24.92
C ILE A 834 -20.11 -30.48 23.76
N TYR A 835 -18.99 -29.81 24.05
CA TYR A 835 -17.89 -29.64 23.12
C TYR A 835 -16.92 -30.81 23.28
N TYR A 836 -16.58 -31.45 22.18
CA TYR A 836 -15.61 -32.54 22.12
C TYR A 836 -14.39 -32.14 21.31
N ASP A 837 -13.21 -32.53 21.76
CA ASP A 837 -11.99 -32.45 20.94
C ASP A 837 -12.00 -33.47 19.79
N MET A 838 -10.99 -33.41 18.92
CA MET A 838 -10.83 -34.35 17.79
C MET A 838 -10.76 -35.84 18.23
N ALA A 839 -10.40 -36.11 19.49
CA ALA A 839 -10.31 -37.47 20.04
C ALA A 839 -11.59 -37.92 20.75
N GLY A 840 -12.60 -37.05 20.87
CA GLY A 840 -13.87 -37.35 21.54
C GLY A 840 -13.84 -37.16 23.05
N HIS A 841 -12.86 -36.44 23.60
CA HIS A 841 -12.88 -36.04 25.00
C HIS A 841 -13.75 -34.80 25.19
N PRO A 842 -14.65 -34.77 26.18
CA PRO A 842 -15.44 -33.59 26.47
C PRO A 842 -14.52 -32.50 27.07
N ILE A 843 -14.45 -31.35 26.40
CA ILE A 843 -13.63 -30.21 26.84
C ILE A 843 -14.47 -29.10 27.50
N ARG A 844 -15.77 -29.04 27.20
CA ARG A 844 -16.70 -28.09 27.81
C ARG A 844 -18.12 -28.62 27.76
N LYS A 845 -18.92 -28.32 28.79
CA LYS A 845 -20.35 -28.67 28.86
C LYS A 845 -21.14 -27.47 29.35
N GLN A 846 -22.20 -27.12 28.62
CA GLN A 846 -23.08 -26.00 28.95
C GLN A 846 -24.55 -26.40 28.79
N THR A 847 -25.42 -25.64 29.44
CA THR A 847 -26.87 -25.81 29.35
C THR A 847 -27.46 -24.47 28.95
N PHE A 848 -28.32 -24.49 27.93
CA PHE A 848 -28.95 -23.30 27.38
C PHE A 848 -30.47 -23.46 27.48
N GLU A 849 -31.13 -22.37 27.88
CA GLU A 849 -32.58 -22.25 27.72
C GLU A 849 -32.93 -22.06 26.24
N THR A 850 -34.16 -22.36 25.87
CA THR A 850 -34.65 -22.25 24.48
C THR A 850 -34.50 -20.84 23.90
N ALA A 851 -34.46 -19.79 24.73
CA ALA A 851 -34.20 -18.42 24.29
C ALA A 851 -32.73 -18.13 23.95
N ASP A 852 -31.79 -18.82 24.60
CA ASP A 852 -30.34 -18.56 24.47
C ASP A 852 -29.66 -19.50 23.46
N TYR A 853 -30.19 -20.71 23.27
CA TYR A 853 -29.61 -21.70 22.36
C TYR A 853 -29.37 -21.16 20.92
N PRO A 854 -30.33 -20.45 20.28
CA PRO A 854 -30.11 -19.89 18.95
C PRO A 854 -28.99 -18.85 18.86
N LEU A 855 -28.53 -18.30 19.99
CA LEU A 855 -27.45 -17.32 20.02
C LEU A 855 -26.07 -17.97 19.88
N ILE A 856 -25.93 -19.27 20.17
CA ILE A 856 -24.65 -19.99 20.14
C ILE A 856 -24.63 -21.15 19.13
N TYR A 857 -25.80 -21.58 18.68
CA TYR A 857 -25.93 -22.53 17.58
C TYR A 857 -25.67 -21.86 16.24
N CYS A 858 -25.14 -22.62 15.27
CA CYS A 858 -24.84 -22.13 13.94
C CYS A 858 -25.32 -23.15 12.92
N ASP A 859 -26.19 -22.69 12.02
CA ASP A 859 -26.70 -23.46 10.89
C ASP A 859 -25.64 -23.49 9.79
N ASN A 860 -25.13 -24.68 9.46
CA ASN A 860 -24.18 -24.89 8.36
C ASN A 860 -24.84 -24.82 6.98
#